data_AF-H0EDR1-F1
#
_entry.id   AF-H0EDR1-F1
#
_cell.length_a   1.000
_cell.length_b   1.000
_cell.length_c   1.000
_cell.angle_alpha   90.00
_cell.angle_beta   90.00
_cell.angle_gamma   90.00
#
_symmetry.space_group_name_H-M   'P 1'
#
loop_
_entity.id
_entity.type
_entity.pdbx_description
1 polymer ?
#
loop_
_entity_poly.entity_id
_entity_poly.type
_entity_poly.pdbx_seq_one_letter_code
_entity_poly.pdbx_strand_id
1 'polypeptide(L)'
;MAGPTPKSDASERSPLLSPAKGADDNATTGQVKKAARWVTRNAVIVFMSALILGVVITLCLFFGSQPKKSGSQSDTESTHSSFSPAQLVQSLSSVDQQNFDKLKDAYSACMDEVTVKKAGIRPLGGILRQVAEMAKSDDSSTISDTVLFLHKLGVTALLSLGASADDKDPDTVVVVASPPYRIGLPAKDYYSDDAVVKKYEAATAAVIDLLHPSNQTEKFAHDLVEFEKKLAAASPDAEDRDDVTKYYNPMSLQNADKLTPEIHLASLIGRLEPADVKTERIIVMSPSYMANLTDILSETSKETLQTYFVWKTIQAFASYVEADELKPYKRFLNELQGKEADSAPERWRTCVANVDEDLGWILSRFFVEKAFSKDAKVFGDQVVSDIKDQFIEKLKVTTWMDKSVIKLAIDKVHKIVQKIGYPTKSPDIMDPPSLQQYYSSVNITPTTFFENTLSVSRFDVARGWSALGKPVDRDEWGMTVPTVNAYYNPPGNEIVFPAGIMQFPVFDVNVPQYLSYGAFGSVSGHELSHAFDSTGRHYDQNGNYTDWWTNSTVDAFKERAECFVDQYSQFSVPGPDDKPLHVNGRLTLGENIADAGGVTAAFAAWKKRQAETPNQDLPGLEHFSQEQLFFVGYAGWWCGKSRKETAISRIYSDPHAPKWARILGTMANSRDFKESFKCASKEPII
;
A
#
# COMPACT_ATOMS: atom_id res chain seq x y z
N MET A 1 34.48 -55.31 28.40
CA MET A 1 34.47 -56.68 27.82
C MET A 1 33.59 -56.65 26.57
N ALA A 2 33.81 -57.59 25.63
CA ALA A 2 33.00 -57.93 24.44
C ALA A 2 31.98 -56.92 23.86
N GLY A 3 32.14 -56.59 22.57
CA GLY A 3 31.04 -56.13 21.71
C GLY A 3 30.19 -57.31 21.16
N PRO A 4 29.46 -57.18 20.03
CA PRO A 4 29.76 -56.28 18.90
C PRO A 4 28.58 -55.47 18.31
N THR A 5 28.94 -54.56 17.40
CA THR A 5 28.17 -53.96 16.29
C THR A 5 27.86 -55.00 15.19
N PRO A 6 27.26 -54.71 14.00
CA PRO A 6 26.85 -53.45 13.34
C PRO A 6 25.36 -53.44 12.87
N LYS A 7 24.79 -52.53 12.06
CA LYS A 7 25.25 -51.48 11.10
C LYS A 7 24.27 -50.27 11.14
N SER A 8 24.45 -49.04 10.61
CA SER A 8 25.37 -48.39 9.63
C SER A 8 25.15 -48.69 8.13
N ASP A 9 25.14 -47.75 7.17
CA ASP A 9 24.95 -46.28 7.18
C ASP A 9 24.64 -45.82 5.73
N ALA A 10 24.43 -44.51 5.50
CA ALA A 10 24.63 -43.79 4.23
C ALA A 10 23.67 -44.07 3.03
N SER A 11 23.51 -43.23 2.00
CA SER A 11 23.54 -41.75 1.83
C SER A 11 23.16 -41.37 0.36
N GLU A 12 23.31 -40.08 0.00
CA GLU A 12 23.38 -39.51 -1.37
C GLU A 12 22.08 -39.17 -2.12
N ARG A 13 22.24 -38.50 -3.28
CA ARG A 13 21.29 -37.57 -3.95
C ARG A 13 21.08 -37.90 -5.44
N SER A 14 20.16 -37.16 -6.07
CA SER A 14 20.11 -36.87 -7.53
C SER A 14 19.57 -38.02 -8.42
N PRO A 15 19.21 -37.78 -9.72
CA PRO A 15 19.38 -36.55 -10.51
C PRO A 15 18.17 -35.99 -11.31
N LEU A 16 18.42 -34.77 -11.80
CA LEU A 16 17.91 -34.03 -12.97
C LEU A 16 17.10 -34.76 -14.07
N LEU A 17 16.24 -33.99 -14.76
CA LEU A 17 15.54 -34.34 -16.02
C LEU A 17 15.74 -33.27 -17.10
N SER A 18 16.17 -33.66 -18.31
CA SER A 18 16.06 -32.97 -19.63
C SER A 18 16.80 -33.81 -20.72
N PRO A 19 16.67 -33.58 -22.05
CA PRO A 19 15.51 -34.03 -22.84
C PRO A 19 15.85 -34.66 -24.23
N ALA A 20 14.96 -35.46 -24.86
CA ALA A 20 14.92 -35.63 -26.35
C ALA A 20 13.74 -36.48 -26.91
N LYS A 21 13.09 -35.95 -27.95
CA LYS A 21 12.60 -36.57 -29.23
C LYS A 21 12.01 -38.01 -29.26
N GLY A 22 10.80 -38.14 -29.84
CA GLY A 22 10.23 -39.39 -30.38
C GLY A 22 8.74 -39.23 -30.75
N ALA A 23 8.29 -39.78 -31.89
CA ALA A 23 6.99 -39.46 -32.51
C ALA A 23 5.89 -40.56 -32.41
N ASP A 24 4.72 -40.24 -32.95
CA ASP A 24 3.61 -41.09 -33.47
C ASP A 24 2.58 -41.76 -32.51
N ASP A 25 1.35 -41.21 -32.57
CA ASP A 25 0.05 -41.87 -32.79
C ASP A 25 -0.25 -43.27 -32.20
N ASN A 26 -0.88 -43.31 -31.01
CA ASN A 26 -1.96 -44.30 -30.69
C ASN A 26 -2.80 -44.01 -29.40
N ALA A 27 -2.91 -42.77 -28.93
CA ALA A 27 -3.34 -42.48 -27.55
C ALA A 27 -4.84 -42.72 -27.21
N THR A 28 -5.75 -42.70 -28.19
CA THR A 28 -7.20 -42.52 -27.95
C THR A 28 -7.95 -43.74 -27.40
N THR A 29 -7.52 -44.97 -27.69
CA THR A 29 -8.25 -46.18 -27.23
C THR A 29 -7.92 -46.60 -25.79
N GLY A 30 -6.82 -46.10 -25.22
CA GLY A 30 -6.36 -46.44 -23.87
C GLY A 30 -7.15 -45.75 -22.75
N GLN A 31 -7.58 -44.50 -22.95
CA GLN A 31 -8.24 -43.73 -21.89
C GLN A 31 -9.68 -44.19 -21.61
N VAL A 32 -10.47 -44.53 -22.65
CA VAL A 32 -11.86 -45.00 -22.50
C VAL A 32 -11.95 -46.25 -21.61
N LYS A 33 -11.00 -47.19 -21.76
CA LYS A 33 -10.91 -48.40 -20.92
C LYS A 33 -10.46 -48.12 -19.47
N LYS A 34 -9.80 -46.99 -19.20
CA LYS A 34 -9.51 -46.53 -17.82
C LYS A 34 -10.74 -45.87 -17.18
N ALA A 35 -11.44 -45.00 -17.91
CA ALA A 35 -12.66 -44.33 -17.42
C ALA A 35 -13.75 -45.34 -17.02
N ALA A 36 -14.07 -46.31 -17.88
CA ALA A 36 -15.07 -47.33 -17.59
C ALA A 36 -14.78 -48.15 -16.32
N ARG A 37 -13.49 -48.45 -16.06
CA ARG A 37 -13.02 -49.16 -14.84
C ARG A 37 -13.05 -48.29 -13.59
N TRP A 38 -12.94 -46.97 -13.73
CA TRP A 38 -13.08 -46.04 -12.60
C TRP A 38 -14.55 -45.93 -12.17
N VAL A 39 -15.49 -45.84 -13.12
CA VAL A 39 -16.93 -45.79 -12.83
C VAL A 39 -17.41 -47.08 -12.14
N THR A 40 -16.99 -48.26 -12.61
CA THR A 40 -17.36 -49.53 -11.96
C THR A 40 -16.77 -49.70 -10.56
N ARG A 41 -15.60 -49.09 -10.26
CA ARG A 41 -15.00 -49.14 -8.91
C ARG A 41 -15.62 -48.16 -7.92
N ASN A 42 -16.20 -47.05 -8.37
CA ASN A 42 -16.71 -45.99 -7.50
C ASN A 42 -18.26 -45.91 -7.45
N ALA A 43 -18.97 -46.88 -8.02
CA ALA A 43 -20.43 -46.88 -8.15
C ALA A 43 -21.18 -46.61 -6.83
N VAL A 44 -20.69 -47.13 -5.70
CA VAL A 44 -21.28 -46.92 -4.36
C VAL A 44 -21.24 -45.43 -3.95
N ILE A 45 -20.15 -44.73 -4.23
CA ILE A 45 -19.98 -43.31 -3.90
C ILE A 45 -20.94 -42.47 -4.76
N VAL A 46 -21.02 -42.77 -6.05
CA VAL A 46 -21.95 -42.09 -6.99
C VAL A 46 -23.41 -42.28 -6.55
N PHE A 47 -23.78 -43.48 -6.09
CA PHE A 47 -25.13 -43.77 -5.58
C PHE A 47 -25.45 -43.00 -4.28
N MET A 48 -24.48 -42.92 -3.35
CA MET A 48 -24.65 -42.16 -2.10
C MET A 48 -24.83 -40.66 -2.35
N SER A 49 -24.05 -40.07 -3.26
CA SER A 49 -24.20 -38.65 -3.63
C SER A 49 -25.57 -38.33 -4.24
N ALA A 50 -26.11 -39.23 -5.07
CA ALA A 50 -27.44 -39.09 -5.65
C ALA A 50 -28.56 -39.19 -4.58
N LEU A 51 -28.41 -40.10 -3.61
CA LEU A 51 -29.32 -40.24 -2.47
C LEU A 51 -29.35 -38.99 -1.59
N ILE A 52 -28.19 -38.42 -1.26
CA ILE A 52 -28.08 -37.18 -0.46
C ILE A 52 -28.78 -36.01 -1.18
N LEU A 53 -28.55 -35.85 -2.49
CA LEU A 53 -29.19 -34.80 -3.28
C LEU A 53 -30.73 -34.94 -3.30
N GLY A 54 -31.25 -36.17 -3.40
CA GLY A 54 -32.69 -36.46 -3.33
C GLY A 54 -33.31 -36.10 -1.98
N VAL A 55 -32.60 -36.35 -0.86
CA VAL A 55 -33.06 -35.98 0.49
C VAL A 55 -33.13 -34.47 0.66
N VAL A 56 -32.11 -33.73 0.21
CA VAL A 56 -32.08 -32.25 0.28
C VAL A 56 -33.25 -31.63 -0.51
N ILE A 57 -33.47 -32.09 -1.75
CA ILE A 57 -34.59 -31.60 -2.59
C ILE A 57 -35.95 -31.90 -1.93
N THR A 58 -36.10 -33.09 -1.32
CA THR A 58 -37.34 -33.47 -0.62
C THR A 58 -37.60 -32.58 0.61
N LEU A 59 -36.57 -32.24 1.39
CA LEU A 59 -36.69 -31.34 2.55
C LEU A 59 -37.10 -29.92 2.13
N CYS A 60 -36.50 -29.36 1.07
CA CYS A 60 -36.87 -28.05 0.55
C CYS A 60 -38.34 -27.98 0.09
N LEU A 61 -38.88 -29.07 -0.46
CA LEU A 61 -40.29 -29.14 -0.87
C LEU A 61 -41.25 -29.29 0.31
N PHE A 62 -40.86 -29.95 1.41
CA PHE A 62 -41.73 -30.18 2.56
C PHE A 62 -41.90 -28.96 3.48
N PHE A 63 -40.89 -28.09 3.61
CA PHE A 63 -40.97 -26.89 4.45
C PHE A 63 -41.52 -25.65 3.73
N GLY A 64 -41.73 -25.70 2.42
CA GLY A 64 -42.05 -24.55 1.58
C GLY A 64 -43.51 -24.06 1.56
N SER A 65 -44.43 -24.55 2.41
CA SER A 65 -45.86 -24.16 2.32
C SER A 65 -46.70 -24.40 3.60
N GLN A 66 -47.05 -23.32 4.32
CA GLN A 66 -48.29 -23.19 5.10
C GLN A 66 -48.74 -21.70 5.18
N PRO A 67 -50.04 -21.39 5.39
CA PRO A 67 -50.60 -20.05 5.16
C PRO A 67 -50.68 -19.14 6.42
N LYS A 68 -50.81 -17.83 6.18
CA LYS A 68 -51.08 -16.81 7.21
C LYS A 68 -52.40 -17.06 7.96
N LYS A 69 -52.40 -16.82 9.28
CA LYS A 69 -53.60 -16.49 10.08
C LYS A 69 -53.30 -15.29 11.00
N SER A 70 -54.32 -14.51 11.30
CA SER A 70 -54.24 -13.26 12.07
C SER A 70 -54.45 -13.47 13.57
N GLY A 71 -53.66 -12.76 14.38
CA GLY A 71 -53.80 -12.61 15.83
C GLY A 71 -52.97 -11.39 16.26
N SER A 72 -53.49 -10.57 17.18
CA SER A 72 -53.00 -9.20 17.41
C SER A 72 -52.35 -9.00 18.78
N GLN A 73 -51.15 -8.41 18.82
CA GLN A 73 -50.72 -7.59 19.97
C GLN A 73 -49.58 -6.61 19.63
N SER A 74 -49.86 -5.32 19.83
CA SER A 74 -48.97 -4.18 20.08
C SER A 74 -47.51 -4.20 19.56
N ASP A 75 -47.30 -3.52 18.44
CA ASP A 75 -46.42 -2.35 18.29
C ASP A 75 -45.21 -2.20 19.26
N THR A 76 -44.05 -2.65 18.81
CA THR A 76 -42.82 -1.84 18.87
C THR A 76 -42.10 -1.97 17.53
N GLU A 77 -42.24 -0.98 16.65
CA GLU A 77 -41.51 -0.96 15.37
C GLU A 77 -40.00 -0.79 15.62
N SER A 78 -39.23 -1.79 15.20
CA SER A 78 -37.76 -1.74 15.29
C SER A 78 -37.20 -0.92 14.13
N THR A 79 -36.91 0.36 14.37
CA THR A 79 -36.44 1.33 13.35
C THR A 79 -34.96 1.13 12.95
N HIS A 80 -34.45 -0.10 12.99
CA HIS A 80 -33.03 -0.44 12.88
C HIS A 80 -32.61 -0.91 11.49
N SER A 81 -32.92 -0.11 10.46
CA SER A 81 -32.16 0.02 9.19
C SER A 81 -32.81 1.06 8.27
N SER A 82 -32.48 2.35 8.46
CA SER A 82 -32.86 3.42 7.52
C SER A 82 -31.83 3.62 6.39
N PHE A 83 -31.11 2.54 6.03
CA PHE A 83 -30.24 2.47 4.86
C PHE A 83 -30.44 1.08 4.25
N SER A 84 -31.01 1.05 3.05
CA SER A 84 -31.28 -0.17 2.30
C SER A 84 -31.17 0.15 0.81
N PRO A 85 -30.52 -0.71 -0.01
CA PRO A 85 -30.42 -0.50 -1.46
C PRO A 85 -31.76 -0.35 -2.21
N ALA A 86 -32.89 -0.61 -1.54
CA ALA A 86 -34.22 -0.29 -2.06
C ALA A 86 -34.46 1.21 -2.26
N GLN A 87 -33.77 2.09 -1.51
CA GLN A 87 -33.94 3.55 -1.65
C GLN A 87 -33.27 4.11 -2.92
N LEU A 88 -32.18 3.53 -3.42
CA LEU A 88 -31.54 3.94 -4.69
C LEU A 88 -32.53 3.93 -5.88
N VAL A 89 -33.43 2.94 -5.92
CA VAL A 89 -34.43 2.79 -7.00
C VAL A 89 -35.53 3.87 -6.94
N GLN A 90 -35.64 4.63 -5.83
CA GLN A 90 -36.58 5.74 -5.68
C GLN A 90 -35.95 7.12 -5.49
N SER A 91 -34.65 7.22 -5.18
CA SER A 91 -34.02 8.52 -4.89
C SER A 91 -32.54 8.66 -5.29
N LEU A 92 -32.06 7.95 -6.32
CA LEU A 92 -30.90 8.44 -7.07
C LEU A 92 -31.23 9.83 -7.61
N SER A 93 -30.52 10.86 -7.14
CA SER A 93 -30.55 12.16 -7.81
C SER A 93 -29.99 11.99 -9.22
N SER A 94 -30.40 12.85 -10.16
CA SER A 94 -29.86 12.78 -11.53
C SER A 94 -28.34 12.93 -11.57
N VAL A 95 -27.74 13.55 -10.55
CA VAL A 95 -26.29 13.71 -10.36
C VAL A 95 -25.63 12.42 -9.85
N ASP A 96 -26.22 11.75 -8.86
CA ASP A 96 -25.65 10.50 -8.30
C ASP A 96 -25.66 9.38 -9.36
N GLN A 97 -26.69 9.34 -10.22
CA GLN A 97 -26.72 8.49 -11.42
C GLN A 97 -25.61 8.85 -12.42
N GLN A 98 -25.35 10.14 -12.69
CA GLN A 98 -24.26 10.58 -13.59
C GLN A 98 -22.88 10.21 -13.04
N ASN A 99 -22.68 10.32 -11.73
CA ASN A 99 -21.44 9.89 -11.07
C ASN A 99 -21.26 8.37 -11.22
N PHE A 100 -22.32 7.58 -11.00
CA PHE A 100 -22.29 6.14 -11.21
C PHE A 100 -22.02 5.74 -12.68
N ASP A 101 -22.64 6.42 -13.65
CA ASP A 101 -22.39 6.15 -15.06
C ASP A 101 -20.95 6.50 -15.47
N LYS A 102 -20.36 7.57 -14.93
CA LYS A 102 -18.93 7.90 -15.12
C LYS A 102 -18.01 6.79 -14.58
N LEU A 103 -18.32 6.24 -13.41
CA LEU A 103 -17.60 5.11 -12.80
C LEU A 103 -17.70 3.84 -13.68
N LYS A 104 -18.91 3.56 -14.16
CA LYS A 104 -19.24 2.44 -15.04
C LYS A 104 -18.60 2.56 -16.42
N ASP A 105 -18.49 3.77 -16.98
CA ASP A 105 -17.83 4.00 -18.27
C ASP A 105 -16.31 3.80 -18.15
N ALA A 106 -15.66 4.27 -17.08
CA ALA A 106 -14.25 3.97 -16.81
C ALA A 106 -14.00 2.45 -16.71
N TYR A 107 -14.83 1.75 -15.93
CA TYR A 107 -14.79 0.28 -15.83
C TYR A 107 -15.01 -0.41 -17.18
N SER A 108 -15.97 0.05 -17.97
CA SER A 108 -16.32 -0.54 -19.28
C SER A 108 -15.21 -0.35 -20.31
N ALA A 109 -14.60 0.84 -20.36
CA ALA A 109 -13.45 1.11 -21.22
C ALA A 109 -12.27 0.19 -20.90
N CYS A 110 -12.00 -0.04 -19.61
CA CYS A 110 -10.98 -0.98 -19.19
C CYS A 110 -11.35 -2.44 -19.52
N MET A 111 -12.62 -2.84 -19.38
CA MET A 111 -13.09 -4.20 -19.63
C MET A 111 -13.17 -4.59 -21.12
N ASP A 112 -13.23 -3.65 -22.05
CA ASP A 112 -13.18 -3.94 -23.49
C ASP A 112 -11.74 -4.28 -23.95
N GLU A 113 -11.31 -5.50 -23.61
CA GLU A 113 -10.05 -6.08 -24.08
C GLU A 113 -9.93 -6.12 -25.61
N VAL A 114 -11.04 -6.11 -26.37
CA VAL A 114 -11.01 -6.12 -27.83
C VAL A 114 -10.58 -4.74 -28.36
N THR A 115 -11.18 -3.67 -27.85
CA THR A 115 -10.78 -2.30 -28.19
C THR A 115 -9.38 -1.98 -27.68
N VAL A 116 -9.02 -2.37 -26.45
CA VAL A 116 -7.67 -2.11 -25.89
C VAL A 116 -6.58 -2.85 -26.68
N LYS A 117 -6.75 -4.15 -26.99
CA LYS A 117 -5.77 -4.90 -27.81
C LYS A 117 -5.73 -4.42 -29.26
N LYS A 118 -6.86 -3.94 -29.80
CA LYS A 118 -6.91 -3.30 -31.14
C LYS A 118 -6.21 -1.94 -31.15
N ALA A 119 -6.22 -1.20 -30.04
CA ALA A 119 -5.44 0.03 -29.88
C ALA A 119 -3.93 -0.27 -29.90
N GLY A 120 -3.51 -1.33 -29.22
CA GLY A 120 -2.11 -1.76 -29.15
C GLY A 120 -1.21 -0.64 -28.63
N ILE A 121 0.05 -0.59 -29.09
CA ILE A 121 1.01 0.44 -28.66
C ILE A 121 0.65 1.88 -29.06
N ARG A 122 -0.32 2.08 -29.97
CA ARG A 122 -0.50 3.36 -30.69
C ARG A 122 -0.78 4.58 -29.79
N PRO A 123 -1.59 4.51 -28.71
CA PRO A 123 -1.82 5.64 -27.82
C PRO A 123 -0.54 6.10 -27.11
N LEU A 124 0.17 5.17 -26.47
CA LEU A 124 1.47 5.43 -25.82
C LEU A 124 2.52 5.89 -26.84
N GLY A 125 2.61 5.26 -28.00
CA GLY A 125 3.53 5.63 -29.07
C GLY A 125 3.37 7.07 -29.58
N GLY A 126 2.20 7.71 -29.37
CA GLY A 126 2.02 9.15 -29.57
C GLY A 126 2.88 9.97 -28.59
N ILE A 127 2.79 9.64 -27.30
CA ILE A 127 3.56 10.28 -26.23
C ILE A 127 5.05 9.98 -26.39
N LEU A 128 5.45 8.73 -26.67
CA LEU A 128 6.87 8.36 -26.84
C LEU A 128 7.55 9.18 -27.94
N ARG A 129 6.87 9.42 -29.07
CA ARG A 129 7.40 10.32 -30.12
C ARG A 129 7.50 11.76 -29.67
N GLN A 130 6.54 12.27 -28.89
CA GLN A 130 6.61 13.62 -28.35
C GLN A 130 7.78 13.78 -27.35
N VAL A 131 7.97 12.81 -26.46
CA VAL A 131 9.09 12.81 -25.50
C VAL A 131 10.44 12.71 -26.22
N ALA A 132 10.56 11.83 -27.21
CA ALA A 132 11.77 11.72 -28.02
C ALA A 132 12.04 12.95 -28.90
N GLU A 133 11.00 13.64 -29.39
CA GLU A 133 11.12 14.90 -30.14
C GLU A 133 11.56 16.05 -29.24
N MET A 134 11.04 16.13 -28.01
CA MET A 134 11.44 17.12 -27.01
C MET A 134 12.89 16.87 -26.58
N ALA A 135 13.23 15.68 -26.09
CA ALA A 135 14.57 15.32 -25.61
C ALA A 135 15.61 15.09 -26.73
N LYS A 136 15.60 15.88 -27.81
CA LYS A 136 16.61 15.85 -28.89
C LYS A 136 17.93 16.55 -28.55
N SER A 137 17.95 17.32 -27.47
CA SER A 137 19.08 18.10 -27.00
C SER A 137 19.37 17.78 -25.54
N ASP A 138 20.64 17.92 -25.14
CA ASP A 138 21.15 17.84 -23.78
C ASP A 138 21.14 19.21 -23.06
N ASP A 139 20.67 20.28 -23.70
CA ASP A 139 20.56 21.59 -23.05
C ASP A 139 19.52 21.64 -21.91
N SER A 140 19.83 22.47 -20.92
CA SER A 140 19.05 22.65 -19.69
C SER A 140 17.58 23.04 -19.94
N SER A 141 17.32 23.85 -20.97
CA SER A 141 15.94 24.18 -21.37
C SER A 141 15.16 22.96 -21.86
N THR A 142 15.81 22.10 -22.65
CA THR A 142 15.23 20.87 -23.20
C THR A 142 15.00 19.81 -22.12
N ILE A 143 15.95 19.65 -21.19
CA ILE A 143 15.79 18.79 -20.01
C ILE A 143 14.60 19.28 -19.17
N SER A 144 14.55 20.58 -18.85
CA SER A 144 13.47 21.19 -18.07
C SER A 144 12.10 21.06 -18.75
N ASP A 145 11.99 21.35 -20.05
CA ASP A 145 10.73 21.19 -20.79
C ASP A 145 10.26 19.73 -20.85
N THR A 146 11.17 18.77 -20.98
CA THR A 146 10.84 17.35 -20.97
C THR A 146 10.37 16.88 -19.59
N VAL A 147 11.07 17.27 -18.52
CA VAL A 147 10.66 17.00 -17.13
C VAL A 147 9.28 17.62 -16.85
N LEU A 148 9.02 18.86 -17.27
CA LEU A 148 7.71 19.50 -17.10
C LEU A 148 6.59 18.77 -17.85
N PHE A 149 6.85 18.33 -19.08
CA PHE A 149 5.87 17.60 -19.88
C PHE A 149 5.52 16.25 -19.23
N LEU A 150 6.53 15.50 -18.79
CA LEU A 150 6.36 14.23 -18.08
C LEU A 150 5.63 14.42 -16.74
N HIS A 151 6.03 15.42 -15.95
CA HIS A 151 5.37 15.77 -14.70
C HIS A 151 3.89 16.13 -14.90
N LYS A 152 3.55 16.87 -15.97
CA LYS A 152 2.16 17.17 -16.37
C LYS A 152 1.38 15.96 -16.92
N LEU A 153 2.00 14.79 -17.01
CA LEU A 153 1.38 13.49 -17.26
C LEU A 153 1.52 12.53 -16.07
N GLY A 154 1.92 13.02 -14.88
CA GLY A 154 2.12 12.22 -13.67
C GLY A 154 3.38 11.33 -13.71
N VAL A 155 4.28 11.54 -14.69
CA VAL A 155 5.48 10.72 -14.87
C VAL A 155 6.67 11.39 -14.19
N THR A 156 7.12 10.82 -13.07
CA THR A 156 8.34 11.25 -12.37
C THR A 156 9.60 10.88 -13.16
N ALA A 157 10.46 11.86 -13.42
CA ALA A 157 11.75 11.67 -14.11
C ALA A 157 12.79 12.69 -13.57
N LEU A 158 14.00 12.22 -13.28
CA LEU A 158 15.11 12.94 -12.61
C LEU A 158 14.82 13.43 -11.18
N LEU A 159 13.66 14.00 -10.91
CA LEU A 159 13.21 14.42 -9.58
C LEU A 159 11.69 14.25 -9.43
N SER A 160 11.23 14.19 -8.18
CA SER A 160 9.82 14.34 -7.82
C SER A 160 9.57 15.76 -7.30
N LEU A 161 8.42 16.33 -7.67
CA LEU A 161 7.97 17.64 -7.23
C LEU A 161 6.51 17.54 -6.77
N GLY A 162 6.18 18.17 -5.65
CA GLY A 162 4.81 18.18 -5.13
C GLY A 162 4.55 19.36 -4.21
N ALA A 163 3.31 19.46 -3.74
CA ALA A 163 2.91 20.40 -2.71
C ALA A 163 2.34 19.63 -1.52
N SER A 164 2.74 19.97 -0.30
CA SER A 164 2.32 19.33 0.95
C SER A 164 2.20 20.36 2.06
N ALA A 165 1.68 19.97 3.23
CA ALA A 165 1.91 20.74 4.45
C ALA A 165 3.42 20.90 4.71
N ASP A 166 3.84 22.02 5.30
CA ASP A 166 5.20 22.20 5.80
C ASP A 166 5.34 21.57 7.20
N ASP A 167 6.38 20.77 7.42
CA ASP A 167 6.57 20.10 8.70
C ASP A 167 6.67 21.05 9.90
N LYS A 168 7.12 22.30 9.73
CA LYS A 168 7.24 23.31 10.81
C LYS A 168 6.16 24.38 10.78
N ASP A 169 5.29 24.38 9.77
CA ASP A 169 4.14 25.26 9.64
C ASP A 169 2.97 24.47 9.01
N PRO A 170 2.35 23.53 9.76
CA PRO A 170 1.44 22.52 9.22
C PRO A 170 0.07 23.07 8.77
N ASP A 171 -0.15 24.38 8.87
CA ASP A 171 -1.30 25.07 8.26
C ASP A 171 -0.95 25.71 6.90
N THR A 172 0.33 25.76 6.50
CA THR A 172 0.82 26.30 5.23
C THR A 172 1.21 25.19 4.25
N VAL A 173 0.80 25.33 2.99
CA VAL A 173 1.24 24.46 1.89
C VAL A 173 2.56 24.95 1.30
N VAL A 174 3.55 24.06 1.18
CA VAL A 174 4.89 24.32 0.64
C VAL A 174 5.21 23.38 -0.53
N VAL A 175 6.06 23.81 -1.46
CA VAL A 175 6.60 22.92 -2.50
C VAL A 175 7.72 22.06 -1.92
N VAL A 176 7.68 20.76 -2.22
CA VAL A 176 8.71 19.77 -1.87
C VAL A 176 9.36 19.24 -3.15
N ALA A 177 10.69 19.17 -3.15
CA ALA A 177 11.50 18.56 -4.21
C ALA A 177 12.32 17.39 -3.65
N SER A 178 12.27 16.22 -4.30
CA SER A 178 12.89 15.01 -3.77
C SER A 178 13.44 14.05 -4.83
N PRO A 179 14.37 13.14 -4.47
CA PRO A 179 14.79 12.06 -5.36
C PRO A 179 13.59 11.15 -5.71
N PRO A 180 13.48 10.62 -6.95
CA PRO A 180 12.41 9.69 -7.28
C PRO A 180 12.51 8.41 -6.44
N TYR A 181 11.42 8.00 -5.77
CA TYR A 181 11.39 6.76 -4.97
C TYR A 181 11.77 5.50 -5.78
N ARG A 182 11.54 5.52 -7.10
CA ARG A 182 11.82 4.43 -8.06
C ARG A 182 12.59 4.95 -9.27
N ILE A 183 13.88 4.63 -9.31
CA ILE A 183 14.79 4.88 -10.41
C ILE A 183 14.96 3.53 -11.11
N GLY A 184 14.36 3.37 -12.29
CA GLY A 184 14.28 2.10 -13.03
C GLY A 184 13.66 0.93 -12.27
N LEU A 185 14.45 0.33 -11.39
CA LEU A 185 14.10 -0.76 -10.50
C LEU A 185 13.34 -0.28 -9.23
N PRO A 186 12.70 -1.19 -8.46
CA PRO A 186 11.84 -0.82 -7.32
C PRO A 186 12.56 -0.20 -6.10
N ALA A 187 13.87 -0.45 -5.96
CA ALA A 187 14.73 0.01 -4.86
C ALA A 187 16.18 0.08 -5.37
N LYS A 188 17.03 0.92 -4.75
CA LYS A 188 18.41 1.13 -5.25
C LYS A 188 19.31 -0.11 -5.08
N ASP A 189 19.03 -0.91 -4.06
CA ASP A 189 19.76 -2.12 -3.69
C ASP A 189 19.82 -3.14 -4.83
N TYR A 190 18.78 -3.21 -5.66
CA TYR A 190 18.74 -4.09 -6.84
C TYR A 190 19.84 -3.78 -7.87
N TYR A 191 20.41 -2.57 -7.88
CA TYR A 191 21.54 -2.24 -8.75
C TYR A 191 22.88 -2.84 -8.29
N SER A 192 22.91 -3.50 -7.13
CA SER A 192 24.04 -4.33 -6.65
C SER A 192 23.93 -5.81 -7.06
N ASP A 193 22.78 -6.24 -7.61
CA ASP A 193 22.57 -7.61 -8.09
C ASP A 193 22.77 -7.66 -9.62
N ASP A 194 23.99 -8.00 -10.06
CA ASP A 194 24.36 -8.14 -11.47
C ASP A 194 23.41 -9.04 -12.28
N ALA A 195 22.77 -10.04 -11.66
CA ALA A 195 21.85 -10.94 -12.34
C ALA A 195 20.47 -10.29 -12.55
N VAL A 196 19.97 -9.50 -11.60
CA VAL A 196 18.77 -8.67 -11.78
C VAL A 196 19.04 -7.53 -12.76
N VAL A 197 20.15 -6.80 -12.61
CA VAL A 197 20.57 -5.72 -13.52
C VAL A 197 20.66 -6.23 -14.96
N LYS A 198 21.32 -7.37 -15.21
CA LYS A 198 21.44 -7.94 -16.55
C LYS A 198 20.11 -8.39 -17.16
N LYS A 199 19.17 -8.92 -16.35
CA LYS A 199 17.80 -9.22 -16.80
C LYS A 199 17.03 -7.96 -17.18
N TYR A 200 17.19 -6.91 -16.38
CA TYR A 200 16.55 -5.61 -16.59
C TYR A 200 17.07 -4.92 -17.86
N GLU A 201 18.38 -4.90 -18.06
CA GLU A 201 19.04 -4.41 -19.29
C GLU A 201 18.54 -5.17 -20.53
N ALA A 202 18.52 -6.51 -20.49
CA ALA A 202 18.02 -7.33 -21.60
C ALA A 202 16.53 -7.14 -21.89
N ALA A 203 15.69 -6.98 -20.86
CA ALA A 203 14.27 -6.67 -21.03
C ALA A 203 14.06 -5.28 -21.62
N THR A 204 14.88 -4.31 -21.22
CA THR A 204 14.87 -2.93 -21.71
C THR A 204 15.29 -2.87 -23.18
N ALA A 205 16.40 -3.51 -23.54
CA ALA A 205 16.86 -3.64 -24.92
C ALA A 205 15.81 -4.26 -25.84
N ALA A 206 15.14 -5.33 -25.38
CA ALA A 206 14.09 -6.01 -26.13
C ALA A 206 12.84 -5.12 -26.35
N VAL A 207 12.44 -4.29 -25.38
CA VAL A 207 11.35 -3.33 -25.60
C VAL A 207 11.79 -2.21 -26.54
N ILE A 208 13.01 -1.66 -26.40
CA ILE A 208 13.50 -0.60 -27.29
C ILE A 208 13.58 -1.12 -28.74
N ASP A 209 14.05 -2.36 -28.98
CA ASP A 209 14.11 -2.93 -30.33
C ASP A 209 12.72 -3.18 -30.93
N LEU A 210 11.75 -3.67 -30.14
CA LEU A 210 10.37 -3.87 -30.61
C LEU A 210 9.64 -2.55 -30.93
N LEU A 211 10.01 -1.44 -30.27
CA LEU A 211 9.44 -0.11 -30.51
C LEU A 211 10.17 0.69 -31.60
N HIS A 212 11.49 0.51 -31.71
CA HIS A 212 12.37 1.24 -32.62
C HIS A 212 13.58 0.38 -33.02
N PRO A 213 13.42 -0.57 -33.97
CA PRO A 213 14.45 -1.54 -34.33
C PRO A 213 15.78 -0.88 -34.72
N SER A 214 16.88 -1.31 -34.09
CA SER A 214 18.19 -0.69 -34.26
C SER A 214 19.33 -1.60 -33.81
N ASN A 215 20.47 -1.55 -34.50
CA ASN A 215 21.69 -2.27 -34.11
C ASN A 215 22.41 -1.66 -32.89
N GLN A 216 21.80 -0.68 -32.21
CA GLN A 216 22.31 -0.02 -31.00
C GLN A 216 21.39 -0.22 -29.78
N THR A 217 20.35 -1.03 -29.86
CA THR A 217 19.37 -1.26 -28.78
C THR A 217 19.98 -1.81 -27.50
N GLU A 218 20.94 -2.75 -27.61
CA GLU A 218 21.74 -3.24 -26.48
C GLU A 218 22.55 -2.10 -25.84
N LYS A 219 23.18 -1.23 -26.66
CA LYS A 219 23.96 -0.08 -26.16
C LYS A 219 23.05 0.93 -25.44
N PHE A 220 21.92 1.30 -26.04
CA PHE A 220 20.98 2.25 -25.43
C PHE A 220 20.42 1.74 -24.10
N ALA A 221 20.12 0.45 -23.99
CA ALA A 221 19.71 -0.16 -22.73
C ALA A 221 20.84 -0.17 -21.69
N HIS A 222 22.07 -0.48 -22.09
CA HIS A 222 23.24 -0.45 -21.20
C HIS A 222 23.54 0.97 -20.70
N ASP A 223 23.62 1.96 -21.59
CA ASP A 223 23.88 3.36 -21.23
C ASP A 223 22.81 3.89 -20.25
N LEU A 224 21.54 3.53 -20.48
CA LEU A 224 20.40 3.84 -19.62
C LEU A 224 20.54 3.18 -18.24
N VAL A 225 20.90 1.90 -18.18
CA VAL A 225 21.08 1.16 -16.91
C VAL A 225 22.25 1.72 -16.10
N GLU A 226 23.36 2.10 -16.74
CA GLU A 226 24.47 2.77 -16.05
C GLU A 226 24.11 4.21 -15.59
N PHE A 227 23.27 4.94 -16.34
CA PHE A 227 22.72 6.21 -15.88
C PHE A 227 21.81 6.04 -14.66
N GLU A 228 20.91 5.05 -14.68
CA GLU A 228 20.06 4.73 -13.54
C GLU A 228 20.86 4.25 -12.33
N LYS A 229 21.97 3.52 -12.51
CA LYS A 229 22.92 3.19 -11.42
C LYS A 229 23.50 4.45 -10.77
N LYS A 230 23.92 5.46 -11.55
CA LYS A 230 24.43 6.74 -11.00
C LYS A 230 23.36 7.43 -10.14
N LEU A 231 22.14 7.56 -10.67
CA LEU A 231 21.01 8.15 -9.95
C LEU A 231 20.65 7.36 -8.67
N ALA A 232 20.68 6.03 -8.74
CA ALA A 232 20.40 5.15 -7.61
C ALA A 232 21.49 5.26 -6.51
N ALA A 233 22.77 5.36 -6.90
CA ALA A 233 23.89 5.55 -5.98
C ALA A 233 23.88 6.94 -5.32
N ALA A 234 23.42 7.98 -6.02
CA ALA A 234 23.25 9.32 -5.47
C ALA A 234 22.05 9.45 -4.50
N SER A 235 21.12 8.49 -4.50
CA SER A 235 19.87 8.55 -3.74
C SER A 235 20.06 8.11 -2.28
N PRO A 236 19.32 8.71 -1.32
CA PRO A 236 19.39 8.33 0.09
C PRO A 236 18.99 6.86 0.31
N ASP A 237 19.57 6.27 1.35
CA ASP A 237 19.15 4.98 1.91
C ASP A 237 17.68 5.03 2.34
N ALA A 238 17.06 3.86 2.51
CA ALA A 238 15.62 3.77 2.72
C ALA A 238 15.21 4.39 4.07
N GLU A 239 15.98 4.10 5.14
CA GLU A 239 15.79 4.67 6.47
C GLU A 239 16.01 6.18 6.55
N ASP A 240 16.88 6.74 5.70
CA ASP A 240 17.24 8.16 5.69
C ASP A 240 16.26 9.01 4.86
N ARG A 241 15.37 8.37 4.09
CA ARG A 241 14.46 9.05 3.16
C ARG A 241 13.27 9.71 3.84
N ASP A 242 12.72 9.01 4.84
CA ASP A 242 11.50 9.41 5.55
C ASP A 242 11.81 9.85 7.00
N ASP A 243 13.09 9.99 7.36
CA ASP A 243 13.56 10.66 8.59
C ASP A 243 13.54 12.19 8.38
N VAL A 244 12.62 12.86 9.07
CA VAL A 244 12.45 14.33 9.03
C VAL A 244 13.72 15.10 9.43
N THR A 245 14.61 14.50 10.24
CA THR A 245 15.90 15.10 10.60
C THR A 245 16.92 15.07 9.47
N LYS A 246 16.68 14.28 8.41
CA LYS A 246 17.47 14.22 7.17
C LYS A 246 16.82 15.02 6.05
N TYR A 247 15.51 14.85 5.82
CA TYR A 247 14.86 15.42 4.64
C TYR A 247 14.45 16.89 4.79
N TYR A 248 14.23 17.40 6.01
CA TYR A 248 13.74 18.76 6.21
C TYR A 248 14.84 19.82 5.99
N ASN A 249 15.17 20.11 4.73
CA ASN A 249 16.12 21.14 4.31
C ASN A 249 15.38 22.29 3.60
N PRO A 250 14.71 23.20 4.33
CA PRO A 250 14.05 24.36 3.75
C PRO A 250 15.07 25.38 3.23
N MET A 251 14.87 25.86 2.00
CA MET A 251 15.73 26.87 1.38
C MET A 251 14.95 27.75 0.40
N SER A 252 15.53 28.89 0.01
CA SER A 252 14.94 29.71 -1.04
C SER A 252 14.98 28.99 -2.38
N LEU A 253 13.95 29.20 -3.21
CA LEU A 253 13.88 28.60 -4.55
C LEU A 253 15.11 28.94 -5.41
N GLN A 254 15.63 30.17 -5.28
CA GLN A 254 16.86 30.63 -5.94
C GLN A 254 18.14 29.92 -5.46
N ASN A 255 18.13 29.21 -4.33
CA ASN A 255 19.27 28.42 -3.86
C ASN A 255 19.09 26.94 -4.25
N ALA A 256 17.87 26.42 -4.23
CA ALA A 256 17.58 25.08 -4.77
C ALA A 256 17.83 24.99 -6.28
N ASP A 257 17.47 26.02 -7.05
CA ASP A 257 17.72 26.13 -8.50
C ASP A 257 19.22 26.07 -8.85
N LYS A 258 20.10 26.52 -7.93
CA LYS A 258 21.57 26.42 -8.07
C LYS A 258 22.14 25.06 -7.70
N LEU A 259 21.37 24.17 -7.07
CA LEU A 259 21.82 22.80 -6.78
C LEU A 259 21.80 21.92 -8.03
N THR A 260 20.93 22.21 -8.99
CA THR A 260 20.87 21.53 -10.30
C THR A 260 20.43 22.50 -11.41
N PRO A 261 21.34 23.35 -11.92
CA PRO A 261 21.03 24.35 -12.95
C PRO A 261 20.37 23.77 -14.21
N GLU A 262 20.68 22.52 -14.56
CA GLU A 262 20.19 21.78 -15.72
C GLU A 262 18.68 21.52 -15.69
N ILE A 263 18.08 21.52 -14.49
CA ILE A 263 16.65 21.27 -14.28
C ILE A 263 15.83 22.56 -14.42
N HIS A 264 16.45 23.73 -14.23
CA HIS A 264 15.77 25.03 -14.09
C HIS A 264 14.56 24.95 -13.14
N LEU A 265 14.78 24.46 -11.93
CA LEU A 265 13.74 24.19 -10.92
C LEU A 265 12.82 25.39 -10.66
N ALA A 266 13.35 26.62 -10.70
CA ALA A 266 12.54 27.83 -10.58
C ALA A 266 11.59 28.05 -11.77
N SER A 267 12.01 27.67 -12.98
CA SER A 267 11.18 27.71 -14.19
C SER A 267 10.12 26.60 -14.18
N LEU A 268 10.47 25.40 -13.68
CA LEU A 268 9.50 24.30 -13.51
C LEU A 268 8.36 24.71 -12.57
N ILE A 269 8.70 25.17 -11.36
CA ILE A 269 7.73 25.53 -10.33
C ILE A 269 6.84 26.70 -10.80
N GLY A 270 7.42 27.75 -11.39
CA GLY A 270 6.67 28.86 -11.99
C GLY A 270 5.81 28.50 -13.21
N ARG A 271 5.85 27.25 -13.68
CA ARG A 271 5.00 26.70 -14.75
C ARG A 271 4.06 25.60 -14.25
N LEU A 272 4.01 25.36 -12.93
CA LEU A 272 3.17 24.39 -12.24
C LEU A 272 2.29 25.03 -11.16
N GLU A 273 2.79 26.07 -10.47
CA GLU A 273 2.04 26.80 -9.46
C GLU A 273 0.85 27.59 -10.05
N PRO A 274 -0.19 27.90 -9.25
CA PRO A 274 -1.27 28.79 -9.65
C PRO A 274 -0.76 30.18 -10.05
N ALA A 275 -1.39 30.83 -11.04
CA ALA A 275 -0.88 32.06 -11.64
C ALA A 275 -0.90 33.31 -10.73
N ASP A 276 -1.57 33.22 -9.57
CA ASP A 276 -1.61 34.19 -8.49
C ASP A 276 -0.66 33.86 -7.31
N VAL A 277 -0.01 32.69 -7.36
CA VAL A 277 1.02 32.24 -6.42
C VAL A 277 2.41 32.55 -6.97
N LYS A 278 3.38 32.70 -6.06
CA LYS A 278 4.81 32.77 -6.38
C LYS A 278 5.62 32.10 -5.28
N THR A 279 6.19 30.94 -5.57
CA THR A 279 6.99 30.17 -4.61
C THR A 279 8.35 30.82 -4.39
N GLU A 280 8.65 31.25 -3.16
CA GLU A 280 9.97 31.82 -2.81
C GLU A 280 10.83 30.88 -1.94
N ARG A 281 10.22 29.89 -1.27
CA ARG A 281 10.86 28.88 -0.41
C ARG A 281 10.30 27.49 -0.73
N ILE A 282 11.17 26.48 -0.74
CA ILE A 282 10.81 25.06 -0.89
C ILE A 282 11.52 24.21 0.16
N ILE A 283 11.09 22.96 0.33
CA ILE A 283 11.85 21.91 1.04
C ILE A 283 12.56 21.05 -0.01
N VAL A 284 13.86 20.80 0.18
CA VAL A 284 14.62 19.86 -0.67
C VAL A 284 14.95 18.61 0.17
N MET A 285 14.32 17.48 -0.13
CA MET A 285 14.47 16.25 0.69
C MET A 285 15.87 15.64 0.64
N SER A 286 16.68 15.95 -0.37
CA SER A 286 18.09 15.58 -0.40
C SER A 286 18.92 16.59 -1.21
N PRO A 287 19.51 17.61 -0.56
CA PRO A 287 20.36 18.59 -1.24
C PRO A 287 21.61 17.96 -1.87
N SER A 288 22.12 16.86 -1.29
CA SER A 288 23.22 16.07 -1.85
C SER A 288 22.83 15.32 -3.13
N TYR A 289 21.63 14.76 -3.21
CA TYR A 289 21.13 14.18 -4.47
C TYR A 289 21.05 15.24 -5.58
N MET A 290 20.51 16.43 -5.26
CA MET A 290 20.40 17.52 -6.23
C MET A 290 21.78 17.99 -6.72
N ALA A 291 22.75 18.13 -5.82
CA ALA A 291 24.13 18.46 -6.19
C ALA A 291 24.75 17.37 -7.10
N ASN A 292 24.65 16.09 -6.71
CA ASN A 292 25.15 14.97 -7.50
C ASN A 292 24.45 14.86 -8.88
N LEU A 293 23.17 15.24 -8.97
CA LEU A 293 22.41 15.23 -10.22
C LEU A 293 23.01 16.19 -11.26
N THR A 294 23.61 17.31 -10.85
CA THR A 294 24.37 18.22 -11.74
C THR A 294 25.51 17.48 -12.43
N ASP A 295 26.40 16.86 -11.63
CA ASP A 295 27.56 16.13 -12.14
C ASP A 295 27.10 14.97 -13.05
N ILE A 296 26.10 14.20 -12.61
CA ILE A 296 25.53 13.07 -13.36
C ILE A 296 24.95 13.52 -14.71
N LEU A 297 24.19 14.62 -14.76
CA LEU A 297 23.65 15.15 -16.01
C LEU A 297 24.77 15.66 -16.94
N SER A 298 25.77 16.35 -16.38
CA SER A 298 26.92 16.87 -17.16
C SER A 298 27.77 15.78 -17.84
N GLU A 299 27.80 14.57 -17.25
CA GLU A 299 28.49 13.40 -17.81
C GLU A 299 27.63 12.55 -18.77
N THR A 300 26.34 12.85 -18.91
CA THR A 300 25.38 11.97 -19.63
C THR A 300 25.02 12.55 -20.99
N SER A 301 25.19 11.78 -22.07
CA SER A 301 24.84 12.25 -23.42
C SER A 301 23.33 12.33 -23.63
N LYS A 302 22.88 13.26 -24.50
CA LYS A 302 21.48 13.37 -24.94
C LYS A 302 20.85 12.06 -25.39
N GLU A 303 21.59 11.14 -26.02
CA GLU A 303 21.04 9.85 -26.45
C GLU A 303 20.59 9.01 -25.24
N THR A 304 21.38 9.02 -24.16
CA THR A 304 21.04 8.35 -22.90
C THR A 304 19.91 9.08 -22.17
N LEU A 305 19.91 10.42 -22.13
CA LEU A 305 18.81 11.21 -21.52
C LEU A 305 17.49 11.00 -22.27
N GLN A 306 17.50 11.02 -23.60
CA GLN A 306 16.34 10.72 -24.44
C GLN A 306 15.82 9.30 -24.18
N THR A 307 16.72 8.32 -24.14
CA THR A 307 16.38 6.92 -23.85
C THR A 307 15.76 6.80 -22.44
N TYR A 308 16.31 7.50 -21.44
CA TYR A 308 15.75 7.56 -20.09
C TYR A 308 14.34 8.16 -20.05
N PHE A 309 14.11 9.34 -20.65
CA PHE A 309 12.79 9.96 -20.65
C PHE A 309 11.74 9.11 -21.39
N VAL A 310 12.10 8.52 -22.54
CA VAL A 310 11.27 7.55 -23.26
C VAL A 310 10.98 6.32 -22.38
N TRP A 311 12.00 5.79 -21.68
CA TRP A 311 11.85 4.64 -20.80
C TRP A 311 10.96 4.92 -19.58
N LYS A 312 11.14 6.04 -18.88
CA LYS A 312 10.26 6.47 -17.78
C LYS A 312 8.79 6.59 -18.24
N THR A 313 8.57 7.06 -19.47
CA THR A 313 7.24 7.10 -20.09
C THR A 313 6.67 5.70 -20.34
N ILE A 314 7.49 4.76 -20.84
CA ILE A 314 7.09 3.35 -20.99
C ILE A 314 6.76 2.73 -19.64
N GLN A 315 7.61 2.92 -18.62
CA GLN A 315 7.43 2.36 -17.29
C GLN A 315 6.11 2.81 -16.64
N ALA A 316 5.77 4.10 -16.73
CA ALA A 316 4.55 4.66 -16.14
C ALA A 316 3.27 4.17 -16.82
N PHE A 317 3.31 3.91 -18.14
CA PHE A 317 2.10 3.63 -18.93
C PHE A 317 1.93 2.17 -19.40
N ALA A 318 2.88 1.27 -19.10
CA ALA A 318 2.83 -0.12 -19.55
C ALA A 318 1.67 -0.97 -19.00
N SER A 319 1.09 -0.59 -17.85
CA SER A 319 -0.14 -1.19 -17.29
C SER A 319 -1.40 -0.84 -18.09
N TYR A 320 -1.42 0.36 -18.69
CA TYR A 320 -2.57 0.94 -19.37
C TYR A 320 -2.67 0.57 -20.86
N VAL A 321 -1.75 -0.28 -21.35
CA VAL A 321 -1.63 -0.68 -22.75
C VAL A 321 -1.47 -2.20 -22.88
N GLU A 322 -2.22 -2.83 -23.80
CA GLU A 322 -1.97 -4.21 -24.22
C GLU A 322 -1.28 -4.24 -25.58
N ALA A 323 0.04 -4.34 -25.54
CA ALA A 323 0.95 -4.34 -26.68
C ALA A 323 1.97 -5.49 -26.54
N ASP A 324 2.31 -6.13 -27.65
CA ASP A 324 3.27 -7.24 -27.69
C ASP A 324 4.70 -6.73 -27.46
N GLU A 325 4.96 -5.51 -27.92
CA GLU A 325 6.17 -4.71 -27.76
C GLU A 325 6.57 -4.52 -26.29
N LEU A 326 5.60 -4.55 -25.36
CA LEU A 326 5.81 -4.37 -23.92
C LEU A 326 5.94 -5.70 -23.15
N LYS A 327 5.76 -6.85 -23.81
CA LYS A 327 5.86 -8.17 -23.15
C LYS A 327 7.19 -8.43 -22.44
N PRO A 328 8.38 -8.06 -22.96
CA PRO A 328 9.64 -8.28 -22.24
C PRO A 328 9.67 -7.59 -20.88
N TYR A 329 9.19 -6.34 -20.78
CA TYR A 329 9.11 -5.61 -19.52
C TYR A 329 8.03 -6.16 -18.58
N LYS A 330 6.83 -6.49 -19.08
CA LYS A 330 5.79 -7.15 -18.27
C LYS A 330 6.28 -8.48 -17.68
N ARG A 331 7.03 -9.27 -18.46
CA ARG A 331 7.67 -10.52 -18.02
C ARG A 331 8.75 -10.29 -16.95
N PHE A 332 9.63 -9.31 -17.15
CA PHE A 332 10.64 -8.94 -16.15
C PHE A 332 10.01 -8.53 -14.81
N LEU A 333 8.97 -7.69 -14.84
CA LEU A 333 8.24 -7.30 -13.62
C LEU A 333 7.57 -8.48 -12.91
N ASN A 334 7.10 -9.49 -13.66
CA ASN A 334 6.60 -10.74 -13.08
C ASN A 334 7.71 -11.56 -12.43
N GLU A 335 8.84 -11.77 -13.11
CA GLU A 335 10.01 -12.46 -12.53
C GLU A 335 10.53 -11.77 -11.27
N LEU A 336 10.61 -10.44 -11.27
CA LEU A 336 11.03 -9.64 -10.11
C LEU A 336 10.06 -9.74 -8.91
N GLN A 337 8.83 -10.18 -9.15
CA GLN A 337 7.83 -10.49 -8.12
C GLN A 337 7.70 -12.00 -7.84
N GLY A 338 8.51 -12.83 -8.50
CA GLY A 338 8.50 -14.29 -8.38
C GLY A 338 7.31 -14.97 -9.04
N LYS A 339 6.58 -14.27 -9.90
CA LYS A 339 5.44 -14.79 -10.67
C LYS A 339 5.91 -15.51 -11.93
N GLU A 340 5.05 -16.35 -12.49
CA GLU A 340 5.24 -16.88 -13.85
C GLU A 340 5.35 -15.72 -14.84
N ALA A 341 6.25 -15.79 -15.82
CA ALA A 341 6.59 -14.67 -16.70
C ALA A 341 5.35 -14.07 -17.42
N ASP A 342 4.45 -14.92 -17.93
CA ASP A 342 3.21 -14.50 -18.60
C ASP A 342 1.99 -14.37 -17.64
N SER A 343 2.23 -14.22 -16.34
CA SER A 343 1.14 -14.06 -15.35
C SER A 343 0.45 -12.69 -15.51
N ALA A 344 -0.86 -12.70 -15.73
CA ALA A 344 -1.71 -11.53 -15.66
C ALA A 344 -2.80 -11.71 -14.59
N PRO A 345 -3.19 -10.65 -13.86
CA PRO A 345 -4.41 -10.68 -13.06
C PRO A 345 -5.65 -10.84 -13.95
N GLU A 346 -6.74 -11.32 -13.38
CA GLU A 346 -8.05 -11.30 -14.06
C GLU A 346 -8.42 -9.85 -14.42
N ARG A 347 -8.82 -9.58 -15.68
CA ARG A 347 -9.04 -8.21 -16.19
C ARG A 347 -9.98 -7.39 -15.31
N TRP A 348 -11.03 -7.99 -14.76
CA TRP A 348 -11.96 -7.32 -13.85
C TRP A 348 -11.29 -6.80 -12.58
N ARG A 349 -10.26 -7.49 -12.04
CA ARG A 349 -9.50 -6.99 -10.87
C ARG A 349 -8.67 -5.77 -11.23
N THR A 350 -8.01 -5.79 -12.40
CA THR A 350 -7.31 -4.62 -12.95
C THR A 350 -8.28 -3.45 -13.09
N CYS A 351 -9.46 -3.69 -13.67
CA CYS A 351 -10.43 -2.62 -13.91
C CYS A 351 -11.12 -2.12 -12.63
N VAL A 352 -11.27 -2.94 -11.59
CA VAL A 352 -11.70 -2.45 -10.26
C VAL A 352 -10.61 -1.62 -9.60
N ALA A 353 -9.35 -2.06 -9.63
CA ALA A 353 -8.22 -1.31 -9.06
C ALA A 353 -8.04 0.05 -9.74
N ASN A 354 -8.02 0.07 -11.08
CA ASN A 354 -7.93 1.31 -11.86
C ASN A 354 -9.11 2.25 -11.57
N VAL A 355 -10.30 1.75 -11.28
CA VAL A 355 -11.48 2.59 -10.96
C VAL A 355 -11.42 3.18 -9.55
N ASP A 356 -10.71 2.55 -8.62
CA ASP A 356 -10.39 3.12 -7.30
C ASP A 356 -9.26 4.18 -7.42
N GLU A 357 -8.24 3.91 -8.26
CA GLU A 357 -7.17 4.86 -8.60
C GLU A 357 -7.71 6.10 -9.34
N ASP A 358 -8.53 5.90 -10.39
CA ASP A 358 -9.06 6.94 -11.27
C ASP A 358 -10.20 7.77 -10.63
N LEU A 359 -11.13 7.11 -9.92
CA LEU A 359 -12.43 7.67 -9.51
C LEU A 359 -12.83 7.26 -8.07
N GLY A 360 -11.84 6.96 -7.22
CA GLY A 360 -12.00 6.38 -5.89
C GLY A 360 -12.99 7.08 -4.95
N TRP A 361 -13.20 8.39 -5.07
CA TRP A 361 -14.20 9.09 -4.24
C TRP A 361 -15.65 8.87 -4.71
N ILE A 362 -15.86 8.66 -6.01
CA ILE A 362 -17.16 8.19 -6.53
C ILE A 362 -17.38 6.72 -6.13
N LEU A 363 -16.34 5.88 -6.24
CA LEU A 363 -16.41 4.49 -5.76
C LEU A 363 -16.74 4.44 -4.26
N SER A 364 -16.12 5.31 -3.47
CA SER A 364 -16.32 5.44 -2.02
C SER A 364 -17.77 5.68 -1.63
N ARG A 365 -18.48 6.60 -2.31
CA ARG A 365 -19.91 6.90 -2.11
C ARG A 365 -20.79 5.65 -2.20
N PHE A 366 -20.53 4.77 -3.17
CA PHE A 366 -21.28 3.52 -3.35
C PHE A 366 -20.76 2.38 -2.46
N PHE A 367 -19.47 2.38 -2.11
CA PHE A 367 -18.90 1.42 -1.15
C PHE A 367 -19.48 1.59 0.25
N VAL A 368 -19.55 2.81 0.79
CA VAL A 368 -20.14 3.09 2.11
C VAL A 368 -21.57 2.54 2.19
N GLU A 369 -22.41 2.94 1.24
CA GLU A 369 -23.81 2.50 1.18
C GLU A 369 -23.96 0.98 1.10
N LYS A 370 -23.02 0.30 0.43
CA LYS A 370 -23.11 -1.15 0.22
C LYS A 370 -22.49 -1.99 1.35
N ALA A 371 -21.48 -1.48 2.03
CA ALA A 371 -20.57 -2.29 2.86
C ALA A 371 -20.25 -1.71 4.25
N PHE A 372 -20.74 -0.52 4.63
CA PHE A 372 -20.39 0.10 5.91
C PHE A 372 -21.59 0.66 6.66
N SER A 373 -21.86 0.13 7.85
CA SER A 373 -23.02 0.52 8.66
C SER A 373 -22.72 1.69 9.61
N LYS A 374 -23.77 2.38 10.05
CA LYS A 374 -23.69 3.39 11.12
C LYS A 374 -23.08 2.78 12.39
N ASP A 375 -23.47 1.56 12.74
CA ASP A 375 -23.05 0.89 13.97
C ASP A 375 -21.57 0.47 13.89
N ALA A 376 -21.07 0.13 12.69
CA ALA A 376 -19.64 -0.08 12.45
C ALA A 376 -18.85 1.22 12.67
N LYS A 377 -19.35 2.37 12.19
CA LYS A 377 -18.73 3.68 12.44
C LYS A 377 -18.70 4.02 13.94
N VAL A 378 -19.79 3.78 14.66
CA VAL A 378 -19.90 4.05 16.11
C VAL A 378 -18.99 3.12 16.92
N PHE A 379 -18.93 1.82 16.61
CA PHE A 379 -18.07 0.88 17.34
C PHE A 379 -16.58 1.15 17.05
N GLY A 380 -16.21 1.51 15.82
CA GLY A 380 -14.82 1.89 15.49
C GLY A 380 -14.37 3.15 16.21
N ASP A 381 -15.19 4.20 16.21
CA ASP A 381 -14.94 5.44 16.96
C ASP A 381 -14.80 5.18 18.47
N GLN A 382 -15.59 4.25 19.02
CA GLN A 382 -15.46 3.83 20.41
C GLN A 382 -14.15 3.08 20.69
N VAL A 383 -13.75 2.13 19.84
CA VAL A 383 -12.48 1.39 19.99
C VAL A 383 -11.28 2.35 19.99
N VAL A 384 -11.24 3.28 19.03
CA VAL A 384 -10.19 4.32 18.94
C VAL A 384 -10.15 5.18 20.20
N SER A 385 -11.32 5.57 20.72
CA SER A 385 -11.43 6.38 21.93
C SER A 385 -10.95 5.65 23.19
N ASP A 386 -11.29 4.36 23.35
CA ASP A 386 -10.83 3.55 24.49
C ASP A 386 -9.31 3.28 24.46
N ILE A 387 -8.73 3.21 23.26
CA ILE A 387 -7.29 3.07 23.04
C ILE A 387 -6.55 4.37 23.40
N LYS A 388 -7.08 5.54 23.00
CA LYS A 388 -6.55 6.86 23.41
C LYS A 388 -6.56 7.01 24.94
N ASP A 389 -7.65 6.60 25.59
CA ASP A 389 -7.79 6.52 27.05
C ASP A 389 -6.66 5.69 27.69
N GLN A 390 -6.42 4.46 27.22
CA GLN A 390 -5.42 3.59 27.82
C GLN A 390 -3.98 3.99 27.50
N PHE A 391 -3.72 4.61 26.35
CA PHE A 391 -2.41 5.19 26.05
C PHE A 391 -2.08 6.34 27.03
N ILE A 392 -3.07 7.17 27.37
CA ILE A 392 -2.93 8.22 28.40
C ILE A 392 -2.64 7.61 29.78
N GLU A 393 -3.29 6.52 30.19
CA GLU A 393 -2.97 5.85 31.46
C GLU A 393 -1.55 5.24 31.45
N LYS A 394 -1.09 4.67 30.33
CA LYS A 394 0.29 4.18 30.18
C LYS A 394 1.31 5.32 30.26
N LEU A 395 1.04 6.48 29.64
CA LEU A 395 1.88 7.69 29.75
C LEU A 395 1.99 8.20 31.20
N LYS A 396 0.90 8.17 31.98
CA LYS A 396 0.91 8.64 33.38
C LYS A 396 1.82 7.83 34.32
N VAL A 397 2.07 6.55 33.99
CA VAL A 397 2.85 5.63 34.85
C VAL A 397 4.24 5.31 34.30
N THR A 398 4.62 5.86 33.14
CA THR A 398 5.97 5.63 32.58
C THR A 398 7.05 6.29 33.43
N THR A 399 8.19 5.62 33.56
CA THR A 399 9.31 6.03 34.43
C THR A 399 10.51 6.59 33.68
N TRP A 400 10.55 6.45 32.34
CA TRP A 400 11.68 6.88 31.51
C TRP A 400 11.50 8.26 30.86
N MET A 401 10.31 8.86 30.96
CA MET A 401 10.01 10.20 30.45
C MET A 401 9.96 11.23 31.59
N ASP A 402 10.44 12.44 31.34
CA ASP A 402 10.25 13.55 32.28
C ASP A 402 8.78 13.96 32.40
N LYS A 403 8.33 14.32 33.61
CA LYS A 403 6.93 14.67 33.91
C LYS A 403 6.37 15.83 33.07
N SER A 404 7.24 16.74 32.61
CA SER A 404 6.90 17.80 31.65
C SER A 404 6.54 17.23 30.28
N VAL A 405 7.35 16.29 29.77
CA VAL A 405 7.13 15.62 28.48
C VAL A 405 5.92 14.69 28.54
N ILE A 406 5.71 13.97 29.66
CA ILE A 406 4.49 13.17 29.89
C ILE A 406 3.23 14.05 29.73
N LYS A 407 3.23 15.27 30.29
CA LYS A 407 2.10 16.18 30.12
C LYS A 407 1.89 16.55 28.64
N LEU A 408 2.95 16.97 27.94
CA LEU A 408 2.86 17.34 26.53
C LEU A 408 2.43 16.16 25.64
N ALA A 409 2.83 14.93 25.97
CA ALA A 409 2.41 13.72 25.28
C ALA A 409 0.91 13.43 25.48
N ILE A 410 0.39 13.62 26.70
CA ILE A 410 -1.05 13.53 26.98
C ILE A 410 -1.82 14.64 26.25
N ASP A 411 -1.31 15.87 26.26
CA ASP A 411 -1.87 17.00 25.49
C ASP A 411 -1.88 16.69 23.97
N LYS A 412 -0.88 15.96 23.44
CA LYS A 412 -0.85 15.45 22.06
C LYS A 412 -1.92 14.38 21.80
N VAL A 413 -2.06 13.35 22.65
CA VAL A 413 -3.11 12.32 22.49
C VAL A 413 -4.51 12.94 22.50
N HIS A 414 -4.76 13.93 23.38
CA HIS A 414 -6.03 14.65 23.42
C HIS A 414 -6.33 15.42 22.14
N LYS A 415 -5.29 15.93 21.45
CA LYS A 415 -5.41 16.64 20.17
C LYS A 415 -5.43 15.74 18.93
N ILE A 416 -5.24 14.42 19.06
CA ILE A 416 -5.26 13.53 17.88
C ILE A 416 -6.65 13.49 17.27
N VAL A 417 -6.76 13.95 16.02
CA VAL A 417 -7.99 13.90 15.21
C VAL A 417 -8.23 12.45 14.76
N GLN A 418 -9.47 11.97 14.86
CA GLN A 418 -9.84 10.62 14.45
C GLN A 418 -10.83 10.65 13.28
N LYS A 419 -10.42 10.10 12.13
CA LYS A 419 -11.17 10.06 10.87
C LYS A 419 -11.65 8.63 10.62
N ILE A 420 -12.93 8.37 10.86
CA ILE A 420 -13.51 7.00 10.89
C ILE A 420 -14.46 6.75 9.71
N GLY A 421 -14.18 5.71 8.92
CA GLY A 421 -15.01 5.21 7.83
C GLY A 421 -14.85 5.97 6.52
N TYR A 422 -15.23 7.24 6.50
CA TYR A 422 -15.30 8.05 5.27
C TYR A 422 -15.25 9.58 5.52
N PRO A 423 -14.78 10.39 4.56
CA PRO A 423 -14.86 11.85 4.61
C PRO A 423 -16.30 12.34 4.42
N THR A 424 -16.61 13.52 4.96
CA THR A 424 -17.89 14.23 4.77
C THR A 424 -17.69 15.71 4.47
N LYS A 425 -16.57 16.06 3.83
CA LYS A 425 -16.15 17.45 3.55
C LYS A 425 -15.19 17.55 2.36
N SER A 426 -14.02 16.90 2.44
CA SER A 426 -12.96 17.00 1.42
C SER A 426 -12.49 15.62 0.93
N PRO A 427 -13.06 15.12 -0.17
CA PRO A 427 -14.38 15.52 -0.70
C PRO A 427 -15.51 15.03 0.22
N ASP A 428 -16.65 15.73 0.22
CA ASP A 428 -17.87 15.15 0.81
C ASP A 428 -18.42 14.09 -0.14
N ILE A 429 -18.11 12.82 0.15
CA ILE A 429 -18.62 11.71 -0.66
C ILE A 429 -20.14 11.54 -0.50
N MET A 430 -20.77 12.14 0.51
CA MET A 430 -22.20 12.00 0.78
C MET A 430 -23.04 13.05 0.04
N ASP A 431 -22.41 14.05 -0.60
CA ASP A 431 -23.07 15.03 -1.48
C ASP A 431 -22.70 14.79 -2.96
N PRO A 432 -23.58 14.16 -3.77
CA PRO A 432 -23.29 13.86 -5.17
C PRO A 432 -22.94 15.09 -6.05
N PRO A 433 -23.55 16.28 -5.86
CA PRO A 433 -23.10 17.53 -6.49
C PRO A 433 -21.64 17.88 -6.20
N SER A 434 -21.21 17.81 -4.95
CA SER A 434 -19.81 18.08 -4.57
C SER A 434 -18.85 17.06 -5.19
N LEU A 435 -19.21 15.77 -5.25
CA LEU A 435 -18.43 14.76 -5.98
C LEU A 435 -18.37 15.02 -7.49
N GLN A 436 -19.48 15.42 -8.11
CA GLN A 436 -19.51 15.77 -9.53
C GLN A 436 -18.61 16.99 -9.81
N GLN A 437 -18.63 17.98 -8.92
CA GLN A 437 -17.79 19.18 -9.02
C GLN A 437 -16.31 18.88 -8.78
N TYR A 438 -15.97 17.99 -7.84
CA TYR A 438 -14.59 17.53 -7.58
C TYR A 438 -13.97 16.93 -8.85
N TYR A 439 -14.67 16.02 -9.53
CA TYR A 439 -14.21 15.40 -10.78
C TYR A 439 -14.63 16.16 -12.06
N SER A 440 -14.99 17.44 -11.99
CA SER A 440 -15.59 18.19 -13.12
C SER A 440 -14.67 18.34 -14.35
N SER A 441 -13.35 18.29 -14.15
CA SER A 441 -12.34 18.38 -15.22
C SER A 441 -11.86 17.03 -15.76
N VAL A 442 -12.21 15.91 -15.11
CA VAL A 442 -11.86 14.56 -15.57
C VAL A 442 -12.84 14.12 -16.66
N ASN A 443 -12.36 13.94 -17.88
CA ASN A 443 -13.13 13.39 -18.99
C ASN A 443 -12.97 11.87 -19.06
N ILE A 444 -14.08 11.15 -19.12
CA ILE A 444 -14.15 9.68 -19.19
C ILE A 444 -15.06 9.32 -20.36
N THR A 445 -14.67 8.33 -21.17
CA THR A 445 -15.59 7.70 -22.14
C THR A 445 -15.49 6.17 -22.05
N PRO A 446 -16.56 5.43 -22.40
CA PRO A 446 -16.60 3.97 -22.30
C PRO A 446 -15.75 3.22 -23.33
N THR A 447 -14.98 3.91 -24.18
CA THR A 447 -14.18 3.29 -25.25
C THR A 447 -12.71 3.76 -25.31
N THR A 448 -12.28 4.65 -24.41
CA THR A 448 -10.96 5.33 -24.47
C THR A 448 -10.14 5.10 -23.20
N PHE A 449 -9.84 3.83 -22.88
CA PHE A 449 -9.18 3.44 -21.62
C PHE A 449 -7.89 4.22 -21.33
N PHE A 450 -7.01 4.36 -22.32
CA PHE A 450 -5.74 5.06 -22.15
C PHE A 450 -5.92 6.57 -21.94
N GLU A 451 -6.80 7.18 -22.73
CA GLU A 451 -7.08 8.61 -22.68
C GLU A 451 -7.84 9.01 -21.39
N ASN A 452 -8.63 8.10 -20.81
CA ASN A 452 -9.27 8.26 -19.51
C ASN A 452 -8.20 8.42 -18.41
N THR A 453 -7.23 7.50 -18.32
CA THR A 453 -6.10 7.58 -17.38
C THR A 453 -5.26 8.84 -17.58
N LEU A 454 -5.04 9.27 -18.83
CA LEU A 454 -4.38 10.55 -19.12
C LEU A 454 -5.22 11.78 -18.73
N SER A 455 -6.54 11.66 -18.55
CA SER A 455 -7.38 12.74 -18.04
C SER A 455 -7.36 12.80 -16.51
N VAL A 456 -7.28 11.64 -15.85
CA VAL A 456 -7.13 11.50 -14.39
C VAL A 456 -5.77 12.02 -13.94
N SER A 457 -4.68 11.49 -14.50
CA SER A 457 -3.31 11.88 -14.11
C SER A 457 -3.07 13.40 -14.23
N ARG A 458 -3.61 14.04 -15.29
CA ARG A 458 -3.57 15.50 -15.43
C ARG A 458 -4.37 16.23 -14.36
N PHE A 459 -5.52 15.68 -13.96
CA PHE A 459 -6.34 16.21 -12.88
C PHE A 459 -5.63 16.12 -11.54
N ASP A 460 -5.03 14.99 -11.17
CA ASP A 460 -4.35 14.86 -9.88
C ASP A 460 -3.10 15.74 -9.76
N VAL A 461 -2.33 15.88 -10.84
CA VAL A 461 -1.23 16.86 -10.90
C VAL A 461 -1.78 18.28 -10.73
N ALA A 462 -2.82 18.67 -11.49
CA ALA A 462 -3.42 20.00 -11.36
C ALA A 462 -4.01 20.24 -9.95
N ARG A 463 -4.64 19.22 -9.35
CA ARG A 463 -5.25 19.24 -8.02
C ARG A 463 -4.21 19.48 -6.94
N GLY A 464 -3.13 18.68 -6.91
CA GLY A 464 -2.05 18.82 -5.94
C GLY A 464 -1.39 20.20 -6.00
N TRP A 465 -1.07 20.70 -7.20
CA TRP A 465 -0.48 22.04 -7.34
C TRP A 465 -1.47 23.18 -7.02
N SER A 466 -2.78 22.95 -7.15
CA SER A 466 -3.81 23.90 -6.75
C SER A 466 -3.92 24.12 -5.23
N ALA A 467 -3.25 23.32 -4.39
CA ALA A 467 -3.20 23.54 -2.95
C ALA A 467 -2.31 24.74 -2.54
N LEU A 468 -1.33 25.11 -3.38
CA LEU A 468 -0.46 26.24 -3.12
C LEU A 468 -1.24 27.56 -3.05
N GLY A 469 -0.79 28.48 -2.18
CA GLY A 469 -1.47 29.75 -1.91
C GLY A 469 -2.71 29.66 -1.00
N LYS A 470 -3.08 28.45 -0.57
CA LYS A 470 -4.19 28.19 0.36
C LYS A 470 -3.64 27.62 1.69
N PRO A 471 -4.42 27.68 2.78
CA PRO A 471 -4.17 26.88 3.96
C PRO A 471 -4.25 25.38 3.65
N VAL A 472 -3.58 24.55 4.45
CA VAL A 472 -3.68 23.09 4.40
C VAL A 472 -5.11 22.64 4.68
N ASP A 473 -5.66 21.76 3.85
CA ASP A 473 -6.98 21.17 4.05
C ASP A 473 -6.93 20.08 5.12
N ARG A 474 -7.16 20.48 6.38
CA ARG A 474 -7.22 19.56 7.53
C ARG A 474 -8.35 18.51 7.42
N ASP A 475 -9.31 18.68 6.50
CA ASP A 475 -10.40 17.74 6.28
C ASP A 475 -10.18 16.76 5.11
N GLU A 476 -9.09 16.91 4.32
CA GLU A 476 -8.71 15.97 3.24
C GLU A 476 -8.35 14.57 3.78
N TRP A 477 -8.53 13.54 2.94
CA TRP A 477 -8.15 12.16 3.24
C TRP A 477 -7.13 11.62 2.23
N GLY A 478 -6.04 11.01 2.71
CA GLY A 478 -4.98 10.43 1.88
C GLY A 478 -5.26 9.03 1.33
N MET A 479 -6.39 8.41 1.69
CA MET A 479 -6.78 7.06 1.22
C MET A 479 -8.28 6.99 0.94
N THR A 480 -8.65 6.32 -0.16
CA THR A 480 -10.05 6.11 -0.56
C THR A 480 -10.76 5.19 0.44
N VAL A 481 -12.10 5.30 0.55
CA VAL A 481 -12.87 4.49 1.50
C VAL A 481 -12.73 2.96 1.34
N PRO A 482 -12.71 2.36 0.14
CA PRO A 482 -12.51 0.92 -0.01
C PRO A 482 -11.08 0.44 0.30
N THR A 483 -10.12 1.35 0.53
CA THR A 483 -8.74 0.99 0.86
C THR A 483 -8.68 0.12 2.13
N VAL A 484 -8.01 -1.02 2.04
CA VAL A 484 -7.81 -1.95 3.17
C VAL A 484 -6.47 -1.64 3.86
N ASN A 485 -6.39 -0.44 4.45
CA ASN A 485 -5.24 0.06 5.19
C ASN A 485 -5.68 1.10 6.25
N ALA A 486 -4.75 1.64 7.03
CA ALA A 486 -4.94 2.82 7.88
C ALA A 486 -3.71 3.75 7.77
N TYR A 487 -3.73 4.93 8.40
CA TYR A 487 -2.54 5.77 8.54
C TYR A 487 -2.61 6.76 9.72
N TYR A 488 -1.43 7.15 10.22
CA TYR A 488 -1.19 8.38 10.97
C TYR A 488 -0.51 9.44 10.09
N ASN A 489 -0.94 10.69 10.18
CA ASN A 489 -0.31 11.83 9.49
C ASN A 489 0.31 12.80 10.53
N PRO A 490 1.64 12.98 10.57
CA PRO A 490 2.29 13.79 11.61
C PRO A 490 1.97 15.29 11.59
N PRO A 491 2.04 16.01 10.44
CA PRO A 491 1.57 17.41 10.36
C PRO A 491 0.08 17.59 10.69
N GLY A 492 -0.75 16.61 10.35
CA GLY A 492 -2.17 16.57 10.72
C GLY A 492 -2.43 16.29 12.20
N ASN A 493 -1.51 15.60 12.88
CA ASN A 493 -1.72 14.93 14.16
C ASN A 493 -3.03 14.10 14.13
N GLU A 494 -3.21 13.29 13.10
CA GLU A 494 -4.47 12.57 12.84
C GLU A 494 -4.27 11.09 12.55
N ILE A 495 -5.27 10.28 12.92
CA ILE A 495 -5.34 8.83 12.66
C ILE A 495 -6.60 8.50 11.85
N VAL A 496 -6.45 7.70 10.80
CA VAL A 496 -7.45 7.57 9.74
C VAL A 496 -7.71 6.11 9.37
N PHE A 497 -8.99 5.73 9.38
CA PHE A 497 -9.45 4.35 9.20
C PHE A 497 -10.56 4.28 8.14
N PRO A 498 -10.21 4.09 6.85
CA PRO A 498 -11.17 3.82 5.77
C PRO A 498 -12.09 2.62 6.07
N ALA A 499 -13.33 2.66 5.57
CA ALA A 499 -14.28 1.57 5.78
C ALA A 499 -13.86 0.22 5.18
N GLY A 500 -12.86 0.19 4.29
CA GLY A 500 -12.27 -1.02 3.73
C GLY A 500 -11.50 -1.88 4.74
N ILE A 501 -10.77 -1.27 5.70
CA ILE A 501 -10.13 -2.03 6.79
C ILE A 501 -11.11 -2.40 7.91
N MET A 502 -12.23 -1.67 8.03
CA MET A 502 -13.28 -1.91 9.02
C MET A 502 -14.24 -3.05 8.63
N GLN A 503 -13.67 -4.20 8.25
CA GLN A 503 -14.38 -5.37 7.73
C GLN A 503 -13.87 -6.67 8.39
N PHE A 504 -14.68 -7.73 8.39
CA PHE A 504 -14.27 -9.05 8.86
C PHE A 504 -13.10 -9.59 8.01
N PRO A 505 -12.03 -10.17 8.59
CA PRO A 505 -11.87 -10.58 9.99
C PRO A 505 -11.23 -9.52 10.93
N VAL A 506 -10.93 -8.32 10.44
CA VAL A 506 -10.24 -7.27 11.21
C VAL A 506 -11.19 -6.60 12.20
N PHE A 507 -12.42 -6.36 11.77
CA PHE A 507 -13.45 -5.64 12.51
C PHE A 507 -14.84 -6.17 12.16
N ASP A 508 -15.63 -6.54 13.17
CA ASP A 508 -17.06 -6.80 13.03
C ASP A 508 -17.78 -6.36 14.32
N VAL A 509 -19.02 -5.89 14.18
CA VAL A 509 -19.91 -5.51 15.30
C VAL A 509 -20.65 -6.71 15.90
N ASN A 510 -20.71 -7.84 15.17
CA ASN A 510 -21.47 -9.03 15.52
C ASN A 510 -20.63 -10.12 16.23
N VAL A 511 -19.32 -9.91 16.37
CA VAL A 511 -18.39 -10.87 17.00
C VAL A 511 -18.02 -10.43 18.43
N PRO A 512 -17.58 -11.36 19.31
CA PRO A 512 -17.07 -11.00 20.63
C PRO A 512 -15.92 -9.99 20.53
N GLN A 513 -15.96 -8.95 21.37
CA GLN A 513 -15.10 -7.77 21.19
C GLN A 513 -13.60 -8.06 21.26
N TYR A 514 -13.15 -9.12 21.95
CA TYR A 514 -11.74 -9.52 21.94
C TYR A 514 -11.17 -9.77 20.53
N LEU A 515 -11.98 -10.19 19.55
CA LEU A 515 -11.53 -10.33 18.17
C LEU A 515 -11.31 -8.97 17.49
N SER A 516 -12.32 -8.10 17.51
CA SER A 516 -12.25 -6.77 16.89
C SER A 516 -11.24 -5.85 17.60
N TYR A 517 -11.03 -5.98 18.91
CA TYR A 517 -9.93 -5.30 19.61
C TYR A 517 -8.58 -5.97 19.34
N GLY A 518 -8.52 -7.30 19.20
CA GLY A 518 -7.30 -8.03 18.87
C GLY A 518 -6.73 -7.63 17.51
N ALA A 519 -7.58 -7.51 16.49
CA ALA A 519 -7.18 -7.08 15.15
C ALA A 519 -7.31 -5.55 14.98
N PHE A 520 -8.50 -5.00 14.71
CA PHE A 520 -8.69 -3.56 14.48
C PHE A 520 -8.26 -2.68 15.64
N GLY A 521 -8.46 -3.11 16.89
CA GLY A 521 -7.95 -2.38 18.05
C GLY A 521 -6.42 -2.28 18.04
N SER A 522 -5.71 -3.36 17.76
CA SER A 522 -4.24 -3.31 17.63
C SER A 522 -3.78 -2.39 16.49
N VAL A 523 -4.50 -2.36 15.36
CA VAL A 523 -4.25 -1.39 14.27
C VAL A 523 -4.54 0.04 14.74
N SER A 524 -5.64 0.29 15.45
CA SER A 524 -5.92 1.62 16.01
C SER A 524 -4.88 2.08 17.04
N GLY A 525 -4.32 1.15 17.81
CA GLY A 525 -3.22 1.44 18.71
C GLY A 525 -1.88 1.65 17.98
N HIS A 526 -1.70 1.04 16.82
CA HIS A 526 -0.53 1.20 15.95
C HIS A 526 -0.51 2.61 15.37
N GLU A 527 -1.61 3.08 14.76
CA GLU A 527 -1.73 4.48 14.31
C GLU A 527 -1.54 5.50 15.44
N LEU A 528 -2.07 5.22 16.63
CA LEU A 528 -1.86 6.07 17.81
C LEU A 528 -0.39 6.07 18.27
N SER A 529 0.32 4.95 18.11
CA SER A 529 1.71 4.81 18.52
C SER A 529 2.68 5.51 17.56
N HIS A 530 2.34 5.62 16.27
CA HIS A 530 3.12 6.45 15.32
C HIS A 530 3.28 7.89 15.79
N ALA A 531 2.31 8.46 16.53
CA ALA A 531 2.45 9.79 17.12
C ALA A 531 3.62 9.95 18.12
N PHE A 532 4.27 8.85 18.52
CA PHE A 532 5.37 8.80 19.48
C PHE A 532 6.53 7.88 19.06
N ASP A 533 6.55 7.41 17.81
CA ASP A 533 7.60 6.53 17.28
C ASP A 533 8.88 7.29 16.91
N SER A 534 9.81 6.65 16.19
CA SER A 534 11.07 7.27 15.74
C SER A 534 10.89 8.60 15.00
N THR A 535 9.81 8.73 14.23
CA THR A 535 9.48 9.88 13.38
C THR A 535 8.45 10.78 14.04
N GLY A 536 7.28 10.26 14.43
CA GLY A 536 6.18 11.07 14.94
C GLY A 536 6.44 11.74 16.29
N ARG A 537 7.41 11.26 17.08
CA ARG A 537 7.91 11.96 18.28
C ARG A 537 8.43 13.37 18.00
N HIS A 538 8.91 13.64 16.78
CA HIS A 538 9.44 14.94 16.39
C HIS A 538 8.35 16.00 16.18
N TYR A 539 7.08 15.60 16.12
CA TYR A 539 5.95 16.48 15.87
C TYR A 539 5.20 16.76 17.19
N ASP A 540 4.89 18.03 17.48
CA ASP A 540 4.19 18.44 18.70
C ASP A 540 2.67 18.13 18.67
N GLN A 541 1.94 18.60 19.67
CA GLN A 541 0.48 18.42 19.78
C GLN A 541 -0.35 19.14 18.69
N ASN A 542 0.27 19.92 17.80
CA ASN A 542 -0.36 20.65 16.70
C ASN A 542 0.17 20.20 15.33
N GLY A 543 1.11 19.24 15.30
CA GLY A 543 1.80 18.79 14.09
C GLY A 543 3.04 19.60 13.71
N ASN A 544 3.61 20.43 14.59
CA ASN A 544 4.86 21.16 14.29
C ASN A 544 6.08 20.27 14.55
N TYR A 545 7.00 20.17 13.59
CA TYR A 545 8.31 19.54 13.75
C TYR A 545 9.22 20.41 14.65
N THR A 546 9.36 20.00 15.91
CA THR A 546 10.12 20.72 16.93
C THR A 546 10.61 19.78 18.04
N ASP A 547 11.71 20.14 18.70
CA ASP A 547 12.24 19.38 19.83
C ASP A 547 11.48 19.75 21.12
N TRP A 548 10.31 19.11 21.31
CA TRP A 548 9.47 19.29 22.51
C TRP A 548 9.78 18.31 23.66
N TRP A 549 10.78 17.43 23.48
CA TRP A 549 11.25 16.48 24.50
C TRP A 549 12.52 17.00 25.19
N THR A 550 12.70 16.64 26.46
CA THR A 550 13.97 16.85 27.17
C THR A 550 15.05 15.89 26.65
N ASN A 551 16.32 16.31 26.64
CA ASN A 551 17.44 15.45 26.22
C ASN A 551 17.45 14.10 26.96
N SER A 552 17.17 14.11 28.27
CA SER A 552 16.96 12.93 29.12
C SER A 552 15.91 11.97 28.55
N THR A 553 14.75 12.48 28.13
CA THR A 553 13.69 11.67 27.52
C THR A 553 14.08 11.19 26.11
N VAL A 554 14.79 12.01 25.33
CA VAL A 554 15.30 11.65 23.99
C VAL A 554 16.35 10.53 24.06
N ASP A 555 17.29 10.60 25.00
CA ASP A 555 18.34 9.59 25.14
C ASP A 555 17.80 8.29 25.75
N ALA A 556 16.86 8.36 26.70
CA ALA A 556 16.11 7.21 27.19
C ALA A 556 15.22 6.57 26.10
N PHE A 557 14.70 7.35 25.15
CA PHE A 557 14.01 6.81 23.97
C PHE A 557 14.98 6.09 23.03
N LYS A 558 16.13 6.69 22.71
CA LYS A 558 17.16 6.06 21.85
C LYS A 558 17.62 4.71 22.42
N GLU A 559 17.86 4.63 23.72
CA GLU A 559 18.19 3.38 24.43
C GLU A 559 17.17 2.26 24.14
N ARG A 560 15.86 2.58 24.20
CA ARG A 560 14.76 1.62 23.98
C ARG A 560 14.54 1.31 22.50
N ALA A 561 14.70 2.32 21.64
CA ALA A 561 14.63 2.17 20.19
C ALA A 561 15.76 1.24 19.68
N GLU A 562 16.95 1.30 20.27
CA GLU A 562 18.05 0.40 19.92
C GLU A 562 17.68 -1.07 20.13
N CYS A 563 16.98 -1.40 21.23
CA CYS A 563 16.52 -2.76 21.50
C CYS A 563 15.58 -3.31 20.41
N PHE A 564 14.73 -2.45 19.82
CA PHE A 564 13.92 -2.83 18.65
C PHE A 564 14.79 -3.06 17.41
N VAL A 565 15.77 -2.20 17.14
CA VAL A 565 16.67 -2.34 15.99
C VAL A 565 17.50 -3.63 16.09
N ASP A 566 18.11 -3.89 17.24
CA ASP A 566 18.90 -5.09 17.50
C ASP A 566 18.05 -6.37 17.36
N GLN A 567 16.84 -6.36 17.95
CA GLN A 567 15.89 -7.47 17.89
C GLN A 567 15.48 -7.78 16.45
N TYR A 568 14.97 -6.78 15.72
CA TYR A 568 14.39 -7.01 14.41
C TYR A 568 15.46 -7.27 13.34
N SER A 569 16.68 -6.76 13.51
CA SER A 569 17.83 -7.10 12.65
C SER A 569 18.25 -8.58 12.73
N GLN A 570 17.80 -9.35 13.73
CA GLN A 570 18.00 -10.81 13.76
C GLN A 570 17.06 -11.56 12.80
N PHE A 571 15.96 -10.96 12.37
CA PHE A 571 15.05 -11.58 11.41
C PHE A 571 15.62 -11.49 9.99
N SER A 572 15.41 -12.53 9.18
CA SER A 572 15.88 -12.60 7.81
C SER A 572 14.96 -13.40 6.90
N VAL A 573 15.09 -13.20 5.60
CA VAL A 573 14.46 -13.99 4.53
C VAL A 573 15.54 -14.57 3.61
N PRO A 574 15.26 -15.58 2.76
CA PRO A 574 16.21 -16.00 1.73
C PRO A 574 16.46 -14.87 0.73
N GLY A 575 17.70 -14.36 0.69
CA GLY A 575 18.19 -13.37 -0.25
C GLY A 575 18.38 -13.93 -1.67
N PRO A 576 18.84 -13.10 -2.64
CA PRO A 576 18.95 -13.51 -4.03
C PRO A 576 19.69 -14.84 -4.24
N ASP A 577 20.84 -15.01 -3.58
CA ASP A 577 21.70 -16.20 -3.63
C ASP A 577 21.43 -17.24 -2.53
N ASP A 578 20.22 -17.20 -1.94
CA ASP A 578 19.73 -18.05 -0.84
C ASP A 578 20.50 -17.92 0.50
N LYS A 579 21.41 -16.94 0.64
CA LYS A 579 21.92 -16.51 1.95
C LYS A 579 20.85 -15.73 2.74
N PRO A 580 20.97 -15.60 4.08
CA PRO A 580 20.09 -14.72 4.85
C PRO A 580 20.22 -13.25 4.42
N LEU A 581 19.11 -12.67 3.95
CA LEU A 581 18.94 -11.23 3.77
C LEU A 581 18.18 -10.71 5.00
N HIS A 582 18.86 -9.94 5.84
CA HIS A 582 18.36 -9.48 7.13
C HIS A 582 17.42 -8.28 7.00
N VAL A 583 16.42 -8.21 7.88
CA VAL A 583 15.56 -7.03 8.03
C VAL A 583 16.41 -5.85 8.48
N ASN A 584 16.26 -4.70 7.83
CA ASN A 584 16.86 -3.47 8.31
C ASN A 584 16.07 -2.97 9.54
N GLY A 585 16.64 -3.14 10.74
CA GLY A 585 16.01 -2.73 11.98
C GLY A 585 15.79 -1.21 12.10
N ARG A 586 16.59 -0.37 11.42
CA ARG A 586 16.42 1.10 11.39
C ARG A 586 15.24 1.49 10.51
N LEU A 587 15.21 1.00 9.27
CA LEU A 587 14.11 1.20 8.34
C LEU A 587 12.76 0.77 8.94
N THR A 588 12.75 -0.34 9.68
CA THR A 588 11.52 -0.89 10.27
C THR A 588 11.18 -0.35 11.67
N LEU A 589 11.98 0.58 12.22
CA LEU A 589 11.90 1.00 13.62
C LEU A 589 10.54 1.58 14.03
N GLY A 590 9.97 2.48 13.21
CA GLY A 590 8.67 3.10 13.48
C GLY A 590 7.56 2.06 13.59
N GLU A 591 7.46 1.19 12.58
CA GLU A 591 6.51 0.08 12.51
C GLU A 591 6.63 -0.90 13.69
N ASN A 592 7.87 -1.25 14.05
CA ASN A 592 8.14 -2.19 15.15
C ASN A 592 7.74 -1.61 16.51
N ILE A 593 7.99 -0.31 16.74
CA ILE A 593 7.52 0.42 17.93
C ILE A 593 5.99 0.48 17.92
N ALA A 594 5.39 0.82 16.78
CA ALA A 594 3.96 1.03 16.66
C ALA A 594 3.16 -0.27 16.85
N ASP A 595 3.63 -1.42 16.33
CA ASP A 595 3.05 -2.73 16.62
C ASP A 595 3.01 -3.06 18.12
N ALA A 596 4.15 -2.85 18.81
CA ALA A 596 4.31 -3.17 20.22
C ALA A 596 3.50 -2.24 21.14
N GLY A 597 3.49 -0.94 20.84
CA GLY A 597 2.61 0.02 21.51
C GLY A 597 1.14 -0.29 21.26
N GLY A 598 0.79 -0.59 20.00
CA GLY A 598 -0.58 -0.78 19.57
C GLY A 598 -1.28 -1.97 20.19
N VAL A 599 -0.67 -3.16 20.16
CA VAL A 599 -1.26 -4.35 20.80
C VAL A 599 -1.39 -4.16 22.32
N THR A 600 -0.47 -3.42 22.94
CA THR A 600 -0.44 -3.19 24.40
C THR A 600 -1.53 -2.22 24.84
N ALA A 601 -1.81 -1.18 24.04
CA ALA A 601 -2.92 -0.26 24.28
C ALA A 601 -4.27 -0.96 24.01
N ALA A 602 -4.38 -1.72 22.91
CA ALA A 602 -5.59 -2.44 22.52
C ALA A 602 -5.99 -3.53 23.53
N PHE A 603 -5.03 -4.29 24.07
CA PHE A 603 -5.30 -5.30 25.09
C PHE A 603 -5.82 -4.65 26.38
N ALA A 604 -5.18 -3.57 26.84
CA ALA A 604 -5.63 -2.82 28.01
C ALA A 604 -7.05 -2.25 27.81
N ALA A 605 -7.33 -1.70 26.61
CA ALA A 605 -8.63 -1.12 26.27
C ALA A 605 -9.75 -2.18 26.28
N TRP A 606 -9.48 -3.35 25.69
CA TRP A 606 -10.42 -4.47 25.76
C TRP A 606 -10.58 -5.00 27.19
N LYS A 607 -9.51 -5.14 27.99
CA LYS A 607 -9.62 -5.61 29.39
C LYS A 607 -10.44 -4.65 30.27
N LYS A 608 -10.36 -3.33 30.04
CA LYS A 608 -11.27 -2.33 30.64
C LYS A 608 -12.73 -2.64 30.25
N ARG A 609 -13.01 -2.78 28.96
CA ARG A 609 -14.37 -3.07 28.46
C ARG A 609 -14.93 -4.42 28.89
N GLN A 610 -14.13 -5.47 28.97
CA GLN A 610 -14.54 -6.79 29.44
C GLN A 610 -15.04 -6.75 30.90
N ALA A 611 -14.49 -5.86 31.73
CA ALA A 611 -14.93 -5.66 33.11
C ALA A 611 -16.23 -4.85 33.23
N GLU A 612 -16.53 -3.99 32.25
CA GLU A 612 -17.78 -3.21 32.17
C GLU A 612 -18.92 -3.99 31.49
N THR A 613 -18.61 -4.76 30.45
CA THR A 613 -19.56 -5.53 29.62
C THR A 613 -18.88 -6.83 29.16
N PRO A 614 -19.03 -7.93 29.92
CA PRO A 614 -18.40 -9.22 29.60
C PRO A 614 -18.82 -9.76 28.23
N ASN A 615 -17.85 -10.26 27.45
CA ASN A 615 -18.12 -10.95 26.20
C ASN A 615 -18.48 -12.43 26.44
N GLN A 616 -19.20 -13.02 25.49
CA GLN A 616 -19.42 -14.47 25.44
C GLN A 616 -18.19 -15.19 24.86
N ASP A 617 -17.98 -16.44 25.28
CA ASP A 617 -16.97 -17.33 24.70
C ASP A 617 -17.44 -17.87 23.34
N LEU A 618 -16.49 -18.21 22.46
CA LEU A 618 -16.80 -18.77 21.13
C LEU A 618 -17.06 -20.29 21.23
N PRO A 619 -18.22 -20.80 20.76
CA PRO A 619 -18.51 -22.23 20.73
C PRO A 619 -17.48 -23.01 19.92
N GLY A 620 -16.99 -24.13 20.48
CA GLY A 620 -15.92 -24.95 19.91
C GLY A 620 -14.50 -24.46 20.19
N LEU A 621 -14.33 -23.29 20.81
CA LEU A 621 -13.03 -22.70 21.19
C LEU A 621 -12.86 -22.55 22.71
N GLU A 622 -13.65 -23.26 23.52
CA GLU A 622 -13.68 -23.20 24.99
C GLU A 622 -12.37 -23.66 25.68
N HIS A 623 -11.41 -24.13 24.89
CA HIS A 623 -10.06 -24.48 25.32
C HIS A 623 -9.07 -23.29 25.28
N PHE A 624 -9.46 -22.17 24.67
CA PHE A 624 -8.77 -20.88 24.77
C PHE A 624 -9.49 -19.96 25.76
N SER A 625 -8.75 -19.09 26.44
CA SER A 625 -9.36 -17.95 27.14
C SER A 625 -9.62 -16.77 26.19
N GLN A 626 -10.46 -15.82 26.59
CA GLN A 626 -10.73 -14.63 25.78
C GLN A 626 -9.47 -13.79 25.53
N GLU A 627 -8.53 -13.76 26.48
CA GLU A 627 -7.20 -13.14 26.31
C GLU A 627 -6.38 -13.86 25.23
N GLN A 628 -6.41 -15.19 25.20
CA GLN A 628 -5.71 -15.96 24.17
C GLN A 628 -6.36 -15.73 22.80
N LEU A 629 -7.69 -15.64 22.73
CA LEU A 629 -8.43 -15.33 21.50
C LEU A 629 -8.18 -13.90 20.98
N PHE A 630 -7.93 -12.92 21.87
CA PHE A 630 -7.45 -11.59 21.46
C PHE A 630 -6.13 -11.68 20.68
N PHE A 631 -5.12 -12.39 21.21
CA PHE A 631 -3.81 -12.52 20.55
C PHE A 631 -3.86 -13.42 19.30
N VAL A 632 -4.76 -14.40 19.25
CA VAL A 632 -5.06 -15.16 18.03
C VAL A 632 -5.72 -14.26 16.97
N GLY A 633 -6.59 -13.32 17.37
CA GLY A 633 -7.15 -12.30 16.49
C GLY A 633 -6.08 -11.39 15.89
N TYR A 634 -5.18 -10.85 16.73
CA TYR A 634 -4.01 -10.08 16.29
C TYR A 634 -3.16 -10.86 15.27
N ALA A 635 -2.75 -12.09 15.62
CA ALA A 635 -1.91 -12.92 14.74
C ALA A 635 -2.64 -13.32 13.43
N GLY A 636 -3.97 -13.47 13.48
CA GLY A 636 -4.81 -13.82 12.34
C GLY A 636 -4.82 -12.75 11.24
N TRP A 637 -4.78 -11.46 11.60
CA TRP A 637 -4.65 -10.35 10.63
C TRP A 637 -3.34 -10.41 9.84
N TRP A 638 -2.27 -10.86 10.50
CA TRP A 638 -0.94 -10.98 9.90
C TRP A 638 -0.71 -12.28 9.11
N CYS A 639 -1.70 -13.19 9.05
CA CYS A 639 -1.61 -14.41 8.24
C CYS A 639 -1.34 -14.10 6.75
N GLY A 640 -0.21 -14.57 6.24
CA GLY A 640 0.16 -14.42 4.83
C GLY A 640 1.50 -15.06 4.49
N LYS A 641 1.78 -15.20 3.19
CA LYS A 641 3.06 -15.73 2.69
C LYS A 641 3.48 -14.97 1.43
N SER A 642 4.75 -14.57 1.37
CA SER A 642 5.38 -13.97 0.19
C SER A 642 6.05 -15.03 -0.70
N ARG A 643 6.24 -14.70 -1.99
CA ARG A 643 7.27 -15.34 -2.84
C ARG A 643 8.66 -14.84 -2.42
N LYS A 644 9.74 -15.55 -2.77
CA LYS A 644 11.12 -15.19 -2.34
C LYS A 644 11.48 -13.79 -2.82
N GLU A 645 11.19 -13.52 -4.09
CA GLU A 645 11.47 -12.30 -4.82
C GLU A 645 10.64 -11.13 -4.28
N THR A 646 9.36 -11.37 -3.96
CA THR A 646 8.51 -10.40 -3.24
C THR A 646 9.04 -10.11 -1.83
N ALA A 647 9.62 -11.09 -1.13
CA ALA A 647 10.19 -10.88 0.20
C ALA A 647 11.47 -10.04 0.12
N ILE A 648 12.37 -10.34 -0.83
CA ILE A 648 13.57 -9.54 -1.12
C ILE A 648 13.18 -8.09 -1.44
N SER A 649 12.21 -7.88 -2.35
CA SER A 649 11.73 -6.55 -2.72
C SER A 649 11.21 -5.73 -1.53
N ARG A 650 10.74 -6.38 -0.47
CA ARG A 650 10.28 -5.70 0.74
C ARG A 650 11.43 -5.32 1.66
N ILE A 651 12.41 -6.19 1.87
CA ILE A 651 13.56 -5.86 2.74
C ILE A 651 14.30 -4.62 2.26
N TYR A 652 14.32 -4.34 0.94
CA TYR A 652 14.98 -3.16 0.36
C TYR A 652 14.17 -1.85 0.44
N SER A 653 12.86 -1.85 0.73
CA SER A 653 12.05 -0.62 0.62
C SER A 653 10.69 -0.59 1.34
N ASP A 654 10.28 -1.66 2.01
CA ASP A 654 9.05 -1.72 2.80
C ASP A 654 9.42 -1.39 4.26
N PRO A 655 8.92 -0.29 4.86
CA PRO A 655 9.20 0.03 6.27
C PRO A 655 8.58 -1.01 7.22
N HIS A 656 7.69 -1.88 6.74
CA HIS A 656 7.12 -2.94 7.54
C HIS A 656 8.04 -4.16 7.60
N ALA A 657 8.38 -4.60 8.82
CA ALA A 657 8.96 -5.93 9.02
C ALA A 657 8.07 -7.03 8.39
N PRO A 658 8.63 -8.16 7.93
CA PRO A 658 7.84 -9.26 7.36
C PRO A 658 6.70 -9.68 8.29
N LYS A 659 5.49 -9.95 7.77
CA LYS A 659 4.29 -10.17 8.59
C LYS A 659 4.47 -11.18 9.75
N TRP A 660 5.23 -12.25 9.54
CA TRP A 660 5.53 -13.23 10.59
C TRP A 660 6.47 -12.70 11.69
N ALA A 661 7.39 -11.79 11.34
CA ALA A 661 8.27 -11.10 12.28
C ALA A 661 7.51 -10.04 13.10
N ARG A 662 6.56 -9.31 12.48
CA ARG A 662 5.60 -8.44 13.18
C ARG A 662 4.85 -9.20 14.28
N ILE A 663 4.37 -10.43 14.00
CA ILE A 663 3.82 -11.32 15.04
C ILE A 663 4.88 -11.67 16.09
N LEU A 664 6.02 -12.26 15.70
CA LEU A 664 6.96 -12.85 16.65
C LEU A 664 7.65 -11.82 17.57
N GLY A 665 8.10 -10.69 17.04
CA GLY A 665 8.70 -9.61 17.84
C GLY A 665 7.70 -9.04 18.83
N THR A 666 6.52 -8.66 18.35
CA THR A 666 5.45 -8.09 19.18
C THR A 666 4.97 -9.04 20.29
N MET A 667 4.78 -10.32 20.00
CA MET A 667 4.43 -11.32 21.02
C MET A 667 5.60 -11.62 21.98
N ALA A 668 6.85 -11.47 21.53
CA ALA A 668 8.01 -11.57 22.41
C ALA A 668 8.18 -10.34 23.33
N ASN A 669 7.64 -9.19 22.95
CA ASN A 669 7.71 -7.96 23.74
C ASN A 669 6.48 -7.79 24.65
N SER A 670 5.34 -8.40 24.31
CA SER A 670 4.14 -8.40 25.14
C SER A 670 4.25 -9.34 26.35
N ARG A 671 4.30 -8.76 27.56
CA ARG A 671 4.13 -9.49 28.83
C ARG A 671 2.72 -10.08 28.95
N ASP A 672 1.71 -9.35 28.49
CA ASP A 672 0.30 -9.79 28.54
C ASP A 672 0.07 -11.08 27.74
N PHE A 673 0.68 -11.19 26.56
CA PHE A 673 0.72 -12.44 25.79
C PHE A 673 1.39 -13.58 26.58
N LYS A 674 2.58 -13.32 27.14
CA LYS A 674 3.36 -14.31 27.90
C LYS A 674 2.64 -14.83 29.14
N GLU A 675 1.88 -13.97 29.83
CA GLU A 675 1.04 -14.40 30.95
C GLU A 675 -0.20 -15.17 30.47
N SER A 676 -0.87 -14.71 29.41
CA SER A 676 -2.06 -15.36 28.82
C SER A 676 -1.77 -16.78 28.31
N PHE A 677 -0.64 -16.99 27.64
CA PHE A 677 -0.19 -18.30 27.15
C PHE A 677 0.68 -19.08 28.16
N LYS A 678 0.89 -18.54 29.37
CA LYS A 678 1.66 -19.16 30.46
C LYS A 678 3.08 -19.56 30.03
N CYS A 679 3.74 -18.70 29.26
CA CYS A 679 5.10 -18.89 28.78
C CYS A 679 6.09 -19.04 29.95
N ALA A 680 7.16 -19.82 29.73
CA ALA A 680 8.14 -20.16 30.77
C ALA A 680 8.90 -18.93 31.30
N SER A 681 9.17 -17.94 30.44
CA SER A 681 9.54 -16.59 30.86
C SER A 681 8.37 -15.63 30.59
N LYS A 682 8.16 -14.72 31.53
CA LYS A 682 7.15 -13.65 31.46
C LYS A 682 7.76 -12.28 31.19
N GLU A 683 9.05 -12.12 31.42
CA GLU A 683 9.76 -10.89 31.09
C GLU A 683 9.77 -10.70 29.56
N PRO A 684 9.52 -9.48 29.04
CA PRO A 684 9.77 -9.09 27.66
C PRO A 684 11.20 -9.39 27.17
N ILE A 685 11.44 -9.28 25.86
CA ILE A 685 12.82 -9.29 25.32
C ILE A 685 13.49 -7.90 25.41
N ILE A 686 12.70 -6.84 25.47
CA ILE A 686 13.11 -5.42 25.49
C ILE A 686 12.43 -4.66 26.63
#